data_AF-A0A7C4JAE4-F1
#
_entry.id   AF-A0A7C4JAE4-F1
#
_cell.length_a   1.000
_cell.length_b   1.000
_cell.length_c   1.000
_cell.angle_alpha   90.00
_cell.angle_beta   90.00
_cell.angle_gamma   90.00
#
_symmetry.space_group_name_H-M   'P 1'
#
loop_
_entity.id
_entity.type
_entity.pdbx_description
1 polymer ?
#
loop_
_entity_poly.entity_id
_entity_poly.type
_entity_poly.pdbx_seq_one_letter_code
_entity_poly.pdbx_strand_id
1 'polypeptide(L)'
;MRLKKTLLLIWPLFIVLVGVLVLRFSHTSSGYYLYIVDPHGDDYGPGTYTYPVDFTFRLENFGKRETFDVVEFKVYEKNDKEIVFEYRLAQPIVDPWGLSSKPYPISVHGIDIYIDTGKPGGHTETIFDKTVPGNLEMNPSGTINAKISEDTAWEYAVRAHGWEVAIFRNPTGENGGKIKVGSLEVDKEKGIIRILIPNRITGRPSSDWKIVTYIFGIDYGNARVVNAHASAWNFGGGRDDNSDPNIIDLIVPPGTTQEEILNFEKGAVFLPGIPLTSKSYTSQKGRIMVKPLETGLSPEEIPPMDNILNEIVRRGTMYFWDFSDKETGLVRDTTKYPNDEFPASVAATGFGLTSLIIGAHRGWLDNQLVYEHILRTLRSFRDNVAQHNGFFYHFVRMSTGERWEPAKLGKPGESSELSSIDTALFLAGALTAAEYYKGTEVEVLAKEIYERVRWDWMLADDNTLYHGWTPERGFLPHKWEYYAESMILYLLAMGSPTHPIPPSSWDAWERPLANIGTRRMYIMSPPESLFTYQYSHAWIDFRNKHDRYADYWQNSINAIYNNRNFVIWVAINNPGKYSAFGEDVWGLTAGDAPCAKTGYKNYGAYLGGYDGTIHPYGMVASLPFVPELSMRGIQALLQRYGREIWREYGFTSGFNPDIDWYSRDYTGIDVGIQVIMVQNYLDNFVWNLFMRNDYIKNAMRLAGFVEGTLENGRAVTVEYEQKYLKPVEVKETIASKAPPTIKIDGLLSDWSEATFETVGPQDVVLGSIRSDIENVRGRFAAAWDKNFLYLACDVTDTILVTNIEPDDIHSLYRTDSIEFYIQPDRFVPGAAGIFKIAAIPFDTKGNPQACRHEDVNPGPISMVAPEVKLASSRTSNGYVIEIAIPWKYLGLEPAEGVKMGLNFTIQNTYIRDAEPGEYVRTAMLSWIRVPVVWARPSTWGVLTLT
;
A
#
# COMPACT_ATOMS: atom_id res chain seq x y z
N MET A 1 -71.87 -9.71 -45.35
CA MET A 1 -71.34 -10.99 -45.87
C MET A 1 -70.19 -11.39 -44.95
N ARG A 2 -70.15 -12.50 -44.19
CA ARG A 2 -70.52 -13.92 -44.47
C ARG A 2 -69.86 -14.41 -45.77
N LEU A 3 -69.06 -15.48 -45.83
CA LEU A 3 -68.78 -16.56 -44.88
C LEU A 3 -67.50 -17.37 -45.29
N LYS A 4 -66.76 -17.97 -44.34
CA LYS A 4 -66.15 -19.35 -44.30
C LYS A 4 -65.54 -19.99 -45.59
N LYS A 5 -64.45 -20.77 -45.60
CA LYS A 5 -63.56 -21.51 -44.64
C LYS A 5 -62.09 -21.38 -45.19
N THR A 6 -60.95 -21.71 -44.57
CA THR A 6 -60.49 -22.79 -43.64
C THR A 6 -59.05 -22.38 -43.19
N LEU A 7 -58.39 -22.81 -42.11
CA LEU A 7 -58.66 -23.67 -40.94
C LEU A 7 -59.09 -22.81 -39.72
N LEU A 8 -59.29 -23.20 -38.45
CA LEU A 8 -59.09 -24.40 -37.59
C LEU A 8 -57.77 -24.54 -36.80
N LEU A 9 -57.86 -24.28 -35.47
CA LEU A 9 -56.95 -24.66 -34.36
C LEU A 9 -55.59 -23.89 -34.33
N ILE A 10 -55.09 -23.29 -33.23
CA ILE A 10 -55.46 -23.27 -31.80
C ILE A 10 -55.14 -21.87 -31.21
N TRP A 11 -56.08 -21.25 -30.50
CA TRP A 11 -55.88 -20.27 -29.40
C TRP A 11 -56.92 -20.70 -28.34
N PRO A 12 -56.54 -20.94 -27.06
CA PRO A 12 -55.81 -19.97 -26.24
C PRO A 12 -54.62 -20.56 -25.47
N LEU A 13 -53.45 -19.92 -25.58
CA LEU A 13 -52.27 -20.24 -24.78
C LEU A 13 -51.53 -18.94 -24.40
N PHE A 14 -52.29 -18.00 -23.83
CA PHE A 14 -51.80 -16.69 -23.37
C PHE A 14 -51.86 -16.51 -21.84
N ILE A 15 -52.30 -17.54 -21.12
CA ILE A 15 -52.25 -17.67 -19.66
C ILE A 15 -51.86 -19.13 -19.38
N VAL A 16 -50.78 -19.35 -18.61
CA VAL A 16 -49.97 -20.59 -18.45
C VAL A 16 -48.72 -20.65 -19.35
N LEU A 17 -47.85 -19.65 -19.20
CA LEU A 17 -46.46 -19.67 -19.69
C LEU A 17 -45.49 -19.26 -18.55
N VAL A 18 -45.79 -19.77 -17.35
CA VAL A 18 -45.02 -19.62 -16.09
C VAL A 18 -44.64 -21.03 -15.56
N GLY A 19 -44.68 -22.06 -16.41
CA GLY A 19 -44.48 -23.45 -16.00
C GLY A 19 -43.79 -24.29 -17.07
N VAL A 20 -42.63 -24.83 -16.70
CA VAL A 20 -41.96 -25.99 -17.33
C VAL A 20 -41.47 -25.77 -18.77
N LEU A 21 -40.31 -25.13 -18.90
CA LEU A 21 -39.29 -25.62 -19.84
C LEU A 21 -38.04 -26.02 -19.04
N VAL A 22 -38.05 -27.24 -18.49
CA VAL A 22 -36.88 -27.81 -17.80
C VAL A 22 -35.86 -28.26 -18.84
N LEU A 23 -35.07 -27.31 -19.34
CA LEU A 23 -33.77 -27.62 -19.95
C LEU A 23 -32.74 -27.67 -18.82
N ARG A 24 -32.33 -28.89 -18.47
CA ARG A 24 -31.17 -29.12 -17.61
C ARG A 24 -29.90 -28.65 -18.33
N PHE A 25 -29.51 -27.40 -18.10
CA PHE A 25 -28.08 -27.06 -18.09
C PHE A 25 -27.55 -27.39 -16.70
N SER A 26 -26.66 -28.39 -16.62
CA SER A 26 -25.99 -28.74 -15.39
C SER A 26 -25.17 -27.56 -14.89
N HIS A 27 -25.36 -27.18 -13.63
CA HIS A 27 -24.41 -26.33 -12.93
C HIS A 27 -23.05 -27.04 -12.87
N THR A 28 -22.01 -26.38 -13.34
CA THR A 28 -20.64 -26.60 -12.84
C THR A 28 -20.20 -25.35 -12.10
N SER A 29 -20.53 -25.30 -10.82
CA SER A 29 -19.87 -24.41 -9.86
C SER A 29 -18.42 -24.86 -9.72
N SER A 30 -17.45 -24.06 -10.17
CA SER A 30 -16.02 -24.35 -10.06
C SER A 30 -15.46 -24.01 -8.67
N GLY A 31 -16.11 -24.50 -7.60
CA GLY A 31 -15.55 -24.44 -6.26
C GLY A 31 -14.41 -25.44 -6.11
N TYR A 32 -13.35 -25.06 -5.41
CA TYR A 32 -12.27 -25.97 -5.04
C TYR A 32 -12.76 -27.01 -4.01
N TYR A 33 -12.40 -28.28 -4.24
CA TYR A 33 -12.53 -29.36 -3.25
C TYR A 33 -11.42 -29.33 -2.21
N LEU A 34 -10.35 -28.59 -2.46
CA LEU A 34 -9.24 -28.32 -1.55
C LEU A 34 -8.42 -27.13 -2.09
N TYR A 35 -7.99 -26.23 -1.21
CA TYR A 35 -6.98 -25.23 -1.53
C TYR A 35 -6.03 -25.01 -0.36
N ILE A 36 -4.75 -25.26 -0.57
CA ILE A 36 -3.70 -25.15 0.45
C ILE A 36 -2.74 -24.06 0.00
N VAL A 37 -2.40 -23.16 0.92
CA VAL A 37 -1.27 -22.23 0.78
C VAL A 37 -0.13 -22.83 1.58
N ASP A 38 0.93 -23.22 0.88
CA ASP A 38 2.07 -23.90 1.49
C ASP A 38 3.16 -22.88 1.91
N PRO A 39 3.87 -23.11 3.03
CA PRO A 39 4.86 -22.18 3.55
C PRO A 39 6.15 -22.17 2.71
N HIS A 40 6.32 -21.14 1.91
CA HIS A 40 7.53 -20.90 1.12
C HIS A 40 8.84 -21.17 1.88
N GLY A 41 9.63 -22.09 1.34
CA GLY A 41 10.92 -22.54 1.86
C GLY A 41 10.79 -23.61 2.94
N ASP A 42 9.73 -24.44 2.90
CA ASP A 42 9.53 -25.55 3.84
C ASP A 42 9.83 -26.96 3.29
N ASP A 43 10.71 -27.01 2.27
CA ASP A 43 11.51 -28.15 1.80
C ASP A 43 12.36 -28.84 2.92
N TYR A 44 11.70 -29.43 3.93
CA TYR A 44 12.31 -30.05 5.11
C TYR A 44 12.29 -31.58 5.06
N GLY A 45 13.39 -32.20 5.49
CA GLY A 45 13.42 -33.57 6.01
C GLY A 45 13.49 -33.55 7.54
N PRO A 46 14.28 -34.42 8.20
CA PRO A 46 14.68 -34.24 9.60
C PRO A 46 15.66 -33.07 9.82
N GLY A 47 16.04 -32.37 8.77
CA GLY A 47 16.72 -31.08 8.75
C GLY A 47 16.38 -30.33 7.46
N THR A 48 16.91 -29.13 7.26
CA THR A 48 16.70 -28.37 6.02
C THR A 48 17.36 -29.08 4.83
N TYR A 49 16.59 -29.45 3.80
CA TYR A 49 17.19 -30.01 2.60
C TYR A 49 18.02 -28.94 1.86
N THR A 50 19.02 -29.39 1.12
CA THR A 50 19.88 -28.53 0.30
C THR A 50 19.80 -28.96 -1.16
N TYR A 51 19.46 -27.99 -2.01
CA TYR A 51 19.24 -28.24 -3.44
C TYR A 51 20.55 -28.59 -4.19
N PRO A 52 20.47 -29.38 -5.28
CA PRO A 52 21.64 -29.72 -6.10
C PRO A 52 22.43 -28.48 -6.56
N VAL A 53 23.75 -28.61 -6.66
CA VAL A 53 24.63 -27.45 -6.87
C VAL A 53 24.87 -27.06 -8.33
N ASP A 54 24.43 -27.87 -9.30
CA ASP A 54 24.49 -27.51 -10.72
C ASP A 54 23.52 -26.37 -11.07
N PHE A 55 23.87 -25.57 -12.08
CA PHE A 55 23.04 -24.45 -12.57
C PHE A 55 21.72 -24.95 -13.20
N THR A 56 21.68 -26.20 -13.65
CA THR A 56 20.50 -26.92 -14.17
C THR A 56 19.28 -26.87 -13.26
N PHE A 57 19.46 -26.64 -11.95
CA PHE A 57 18.40 -26.54 -10.95
C PHE A 57 18.16 -25.09 -10.46
N ARG A 58 18.54 -24.07 -11.25
CA ARG A 58 18.41 -22.65 -10.90
C ARG A 58 18.14 -21.78 -12.14
N LEU A 59 17.43 -20.67 -11.97
CA LEU A 59 17.32 -19.58 -12.96
C LEU A 59 18.33 -18.46 -12.64
N GLU A 60 19.05 -17.96 -13.64
CA GLU A 60 20.18 -17.02 -13.44
C GLU A 60 19.79 -15.70 -12.75
N ASN A 61 18.51 -15.28 -12.85
CA ASN A 61 17.99 -14.05 -12.25
C ASN A 61 17.42 -14.22 -10.83
N PHE A 62 17.36 -15.45 -10.30
CA PHE A 62 16.80 -15.73 -8.97
C PHE A 62 17.92 -16.01 -7.96
N GLY A 63 17.88 -15.32 -6.82
CA GLY A 63 18.96 -15.31 -5.82
C GLY A 63 19.07 -16.59 -4.97
N LYS A 64 17.97 -17.36 -4.88
CA LYS A 64 17.85 -18.59 -4.09
C LYS A 64 17.48 -19.78 -5.00
N ARG A 65 17.43 -20.99 -4.43
CA ARG A 65 17.06 -22.24 -5.11
C ARG A 65 15.80 -22.81 -4.47
N GLU A 66 14.66 -22.51 -5.06
CA GLU A 66 13.31 -22.90 -4.61
C GLU A 66 12.58 -23.61 -5.77
N THR A 67 13.27 -24.58 -6.39
CA THR A 67 12.87 -25.22 -7.66
C THR A 67 11.80 -26.30 -7.48
N PHE A 68 11.61 -26.78 -6.25
CA PHE A 68 10.63 -27.81 -5.88
C PHE A 68 9.59 -27.27 -4.88
N ASP A 69 9.97 -26.30 -4.04
CA ASP A 69 9.13 -25.47 -3.15
C ASP A 69 7.76 -25.13 -3.77
N VAL A 70 6.74 -25.84 -3.34
CA VAL A 70 5.33 -25.58 -3.60
C VAL A 70 4.88 -24.50 -2.61
N VAL A 71 4.03 -23.60 -3.09
CA VAL A 71 3.50 -22.49 -2.28
C VAL A 71 1.98 -22.38 -2.40
N GLU A 72 1.38 -23.06 -3.37
CA GLU A 72 -0.06 -23.34 -3.40
C GLU A 72 -0.34 -24.72 -4.02
N PHE A 73 -1.33 -25.41 -3.48
CA PHE A 73 -1.89 -26.63 -4.06
C PHE A 73 -3.42 -26.59 -4.07
N LYS A 74 -4.05 -26.91 -5.21
CA LYS A 74 -5.52 -26.85 -5.40
C LYS A 74 -6.07 -28.13 -6.01
N VAL A 75 -7.29 -28.50 -5.62
CA VAL A 75 -8.08 -29.57 -6.26
C VAL A 75 -9.45 -29.05 -6.67
N TYR A 76 -9.84 -29.17 -7.94
CA TYR A 76 -11.13 -28.68 -8.48
C TYR A 76 -11.61 -29.49 -9.69
N GLU A 77 -12.90 -29.39 -10.06
CA GLU A 77 -13.41 -29.99 -11.30
C GLU A 77 -13.33 -28.99 -12.47
N LYS A 78 -12.74 -29.43 -13.59
CA LYS A 78 -12.73 -28.76 -14.89
C LYS A 78 -13.75 -29.44 -15.81
N ASN A 79 -14.66 -28.64 -16.37
CA ASN A 79 -15.63 -29.06 -17.40
C ASN A 79 -16.49 -30.30 -17.06
N ASP A 80 -16.83 -30.50 -15.78
CA ASP A 80 -17.71 -31.62 -15.30
C ASP A 80 -17.12 -33.04 -15.52
N LYS A 81 -15.85 -33.13 -15.96
CA LYS A 81 -15.23 -34.33 -16.57
C LYS A 81 -13.82 -34.65 -16.09
N GLU A 82 -13.10 -33.66 -15.58
CA GLU A 82 -11.70 -33.78 -15.19
C GLU A 82 -11.51 -33.16 -13.81
N ILE A 83 -10.80 -33.85 -12.93
CA ILE A 83 -10.33 -33.33 -11.66
C ILE A 83 -8.94 -32.77 -11.91
N VAL A 84 -8.73 -31.51 -11.58
CA VAL A 84 -7.45 -30.83 -11.70
C VAL A 84 -6.77 -30.82 -10.34
N PHE A 85 -5.51 -31.22 -10.31
CA PHE A 85 -4.58 -31.07 -9.20
C PHE A 85 -3.56 -30.01 -9.64
N GLU A 86 -3.70 -28.79 -9.14
CA GLU A 86 -2.87 -27.63 -9.50
C GLU A 86 -1.83 -27.36 -8.42
N TYR A 87 -0.56 -27.26 -8.80
CA TYR A 87 0.56 -26.84 -7.96
C TYR A 87 1.05 -25.49 -8.47
N ARG A 88 1.38 -24.57 -7.58
CA ARG A 88 2.17 -23.37 -7.88
C ARG A 88 3.48 -23.46 -7.12
N LEU A 89 4.59 -23.45 -7.85
CA LEU A 89 5.94 -23.40 -7.28
C LEU A 89 6.33 -21.96 -6.94
N ALA A 90 7.30 -21.78 -6.04
CA ALA A 90 7.79 -20.48 -5.60
C ALA A 90 8.45 -19.67 -6.73
N GLN A 91 9.01 -20.34 -7.74
CA GLN A 91 9.65 -19.71 -8.91
C GLN A 91 9.16 -20.31 -10.25
N PRO A 92 9.50 -19.70 -11.40
CA PRO A 92 9.18 -20.25 -12.72
C PRO A 92 9.77 -21.66 -12.94
N ILE A 93 9.06 -22.52 -13.67
CA ILE A 93 9.44 -23.94 -13.83
C ILE A 93 10.72 -24.09 -14.65
N VAL A 94 11.73 -24.66 -13.99
CA VAL A 94 13.02 -25.01 -14.58
C VAL A 94 12.88 -26.28 -15.43
N ASP A 95 13.14 -26.14 -16.73
CA ASP A 95 13.04 -27.22 -17.71
C ASP A 95 14.29 -27.18 -18.62
N PRO A 96 15.41 -27.72 -18.14
CA PRO A 96 16.73 -27.44 -18.71
C PRO A 96 17.05 -28.29 -19.95
N TRP A 97 16.24 -29.30 -20.25
CA TRP A 97 16.38 -30.15 -21.45
C TRP A 97 15.33 -29.86 -22.54
N GLY A 98 14.32 -29.05 -22.24
CA GLY A 98 13.29 -28.62 -23.19
C GLY A 98 12.39 -29.74 -23.75
N LEU A 99 11.52 -29.37 -24.69
CA LEU A 99 10.50 -30.25 -25.28
C LEU A 99 11.02 -31.14 -26.42
N SER A 100 12.29 -31.05 -26.82
CA SER A 100 12.82 -31.72 -28.03
C SER A 100 12.83 -33.25 -27.98
N SER A 101 12.56 -33.84 -26.81
CA SER A 101 12.43 -35.29 -26.60
C SER A 101 11.29 -35.69 -25.64
N LYS A 102 10.43 -34.74 -25.23
CA LYS A 102 9.49 -34.90 -24.11
C LYS A 102 8.16 -34.18 -24.34
N PRO A 103 7.00 -34.75 -23.95
CA PRO A 103 5.70 -34.10 -24.08
C PRO A 103 5.45 -32.97 -23.07
N TYR A 104 6.13 -32.95 -21.92
CA TYR A 104 5.80 -32.04 -20.82
C TYR A 104 7.02 -31.27 -20.27
N PRO A 105 6.91 -29.94 -20.04
CA PRO A 105 8.04 -29.08 -19.65
C PRO A 105 8.26 -29.05 -18.13
N ILE A 106 8.21 -30.19 -17.46
CA ILE A 106 8.51 -30.37 -16.02
C ILE A 106 9.62 -31.41 -15.86
N SER A 107 10.75 -31.14 -16.50
CA SER A 107 11.75 -32.17 -16.76
C SER A 107 12.53 -32.65 -15.54
N VAL A 108 12.70 -31.82 -14.51
CA VAL A 108 13.39 -32.18 -13.25
C VAL A 108 12.43 -32.65 -12.16
N HIS A 109 11.12 -32.47 -12.37
CA HIS A 109 10.07 -32.74 -11.37
C HIS A 109 9.40 -34.09 -11.58
N GLY A 110 9.21 -34.82 -10.48
CA GLY A 110 8.23 -35.88 -10.33
C GLY A 110 7.19 -35.44 -9.30
N ILE A 111 5.92 -35.72 -9.56
CA ILE A 111 4.80 -35.50 -8.63
C ILE A 111 4.04 -36.82 -8.53
N ASP A 112 3.81 -37.30 -7.31
CA ASP A 112 2.94 -38.45 -7.04
C ASP A 112 1.72 -38.02 -6.23
N ILE A 113 0.53 -38.48 -6.64
CA ILE A 113 -0.75 -38.22 -5.98
C ILE A 113 -1.40 -39.56 -5.65
N TYR A 114 -1.69 -39.83 -4.38
CA TYR A 114 -2.44 -40.99 -3.91
C TYR A 114 -3.85 -40.57 -3.53
N ILE A 115 -4.84 -41.36 -3.90
CA ILE A 115 -6.27 -41.06 -3.77
C ILE A 115 -6.99 -42.26 -3.15
N ASP A 116 -7.32 -42.12 -1.88
CA ASP A 116 -8.34 -42.90 -1.16
C ASP A 116 -9.71 -42.29 -1.52
N THR A 117 -10.65 -43.12 -1.97
CA THR A 117 -12.01 -42.68 -2.36
C THR A 117 -13.08 -43.11 -1.35
N GLY A 118 -12.68 -43.52 -0.15
CA GLY A 118 -13.53 -44.06 0.91
C GLY A 118 -14.02 -45.50 0.64
N LYS A 119 -13.37 -46.24 -0.26
CA LYS A 119 -13.80 -47.59 -0.68
C LYS A 119 -12.93 -48.68 -0.04
N PRO A 120 -13.48 -49.88 0.24
CA PRO A 120 -12.67 -50.97 0.74
C PRO A 120 -11.69 -51.49 -0.34
N GLY A 121 -10.45 -51.76 0.07
CA GLY A 121 -9.43 -52.40 -0.77
C GLY A 121 -8.27 -51.51 -1.23
N GLY A 122 -8.01 -50.38 -0.55
CA GLY A 122 -6.87 -49.52 -0.82
C GLY A 122 -5.51 -50.09 -0.39
N HIS A 123 -4.44 -49.38 -0.79
CA HIS A 123 -3.03 -49.77 -0.64
C HIS A 123 -2.24 -48.80 0.26
N THR A 124 -1.15 -49.26 0.88
CA THR A 124 -0.25 -48.40 1.71
C THR A 124 1.14 -48.22 1.10
N GLU A 125 1.42 -48.98 0.05
CA GLU A 125 2.65 -48.95 -0.72
C GLU A 125 2.69 -47.71 -1.64
N THR A 126 3.86 -47.09 -1.82
CA THR A 126 4.06 -46.08 -2.87
C THR A 126 4.13 -46.76 -4.25
N ILE A 127 3.83 -46.03 -5.32
CA ILE A 127 3.88 -46.55 -6.71
C ILE A 127 5.31 -46.72 -7.28
N PHE A 128 6.31 -46.91 -6.42
CA PHE A 128 7.68 -47.26 -6.80
C PHE A 128 7.98 -48.74 -6.51
N ASP A 129 7.70 -49.63 -7.46
CA ASP A 129 8.31 -50.98 -7.46
C ASP A 129 8.63 -51.52 -8.87
N LYS A 130 9.91 -51.38 -9.25
CA LYS A 130 10.77 -52.21 -10.12
C LYS A 130 10.28 -52.80 -11.47
N THR A 131 9.09 -52.52 -11.97
CA THR A 131 8.54 -53.24 -13.16
C THR A 131 8.00 -52.36 -14.29
N VAL A 132 8.31 -51.06 -14.32
CA VAL A 132 7.94 -50.18 -15.46
C VAL A 132 8.76 -50.54 -16.72
N PRO A 133 8.14 -50.98 -17.82
CA PRO A 133 8.88 -51.41 -19.01
C PRO A 133 9.56 -50.21 -19.71
N GLY A 134 10.89 -50.25 -19.80
CA GLY A 134 11.70 -49.19 -20.42
C GLY A 134 12.79 -48.60 -19.53
N ASN A 135 12.78 -48.90 -18.22
CA ASN A 135 13.87 -48.50 -17.33
C ASN A 135 15.18 -49.24 -17.66
N LEU A 136 16.26 -48.47 -17.83
CA LEU A 136 17.61 -48.97 -17.63
C LEU A 136 17.82 -49.15 -16.11
N GLU A 137 18.23 -50.34 -15.67
CA GLU A 137 18.64 -50.59 -14.28
C GLU A 137 19.95 -49.85 -13.96
N MET A 138 19.86 -48.54 -13.65
CA MET A 138 21.04 -47.70 -13.41
C MET A 138 21.14 -47.12 -12.00
N ASN A 139 20.06 -47.08 -11.20
CA ASN A 139 20.15 -46.62 -9.81
C ASN A 139 19.14 -47.34 -8.88
N PRO A 140 19.55 -48.41 -8.17
CA PRO A 140 18.68 -49.13 -7.23
C PRO A 140 18.36 -48.36 -5.93
N SER A 141 18.95 -47.17 -5.72
CA SER A 141 18.73 -46.31 -4.55
C SER A 141 17.64 -45.23 -4.76
N GLY A 142 17.18 -45.04 -6.01
CA GLY A 142 16.26 -43.94 -6.38
C GLY A 142 14.78 -44.20 -6.06
N THR A 143 14.43 -44.54 -4.82
CA THR A 143 13.06 -44.92 -4.41
C THR A 143 12.49 -43.98 -3.35
N ILE A 144 11.17 -43.77 -3.36
CA ILE A 144 10.49 -43.08 -2.25
C ILE A 144 10.44 -44.00 -1.02
N ASN A 145 11.18 -43.66 0.04
CA ASN A 145 11.26 -44.46 1.27
C ASN A 145 10.20 -44.03 2.31
N ALA A 146 8.93 -44.12 1.90
CA ALA A 146 7.78 -43.80 2.75
C ALA A 146 6.63 -44.77 2.46
N LYS A 147 5.66 -44.83 3.38
CA LYS A 147 4.37 -45.51 3.17
C LYS A 147 3.22 -44.53 3.32
N ILE A 148 2.09 -44.81 2.69
CA ILE A 148 0.84 -44.11 2.95
C ILE A 148 0.24 -44.66 4.24
N SER A 149 -0.31 -43.80 5.10
CA SER A 149 -0.93 -44.21 6.37
C SER A 149 -2.14 -45.13 6.14
N GLU A 150 -2.34 -46.11 7.03
CA GLU A 150 -3.42 -47.12 6.91
C GLU A 150 -4.83 -46.50 6.84
N ASP A 151 -5.03 -45.34 7.45
CA ASP A 151 -6.29 -44.60 7.43
C ASP A 151 -6.56 -43.87 6.10
N THR A 152 -5.59 -43.91 5.18
CA THR A 152 -5.58 -43.28 3.85
C THR A 152 -5.13 -44.30 2.79
N ALA A 153 -5.46 -45.58 3.00
CA ALA A 153 -5.09 -46.62 2.05
C ALA A 153 -5.75 -46.32 0.68
N TRP A 154 -4.96 -46.17 -0.39
CA TRP A 154 -5.40 -45.57 -1.65
C TRP A 154 -5.92 -46.58 -2.67
N GLU A 155 -6.98 -46.25 -3.42
CA GLU A 155 -7.45 -47.07 -4.56
C GLU A 155 -6.85 -46.62 -5.90
N TYR A 156 -6.45 -45.35 -6.00
CA TYR A 156 -5.83 -44.80 -7.20
C TYR A 156 -4.57 -44.02 -6.87
N ALA A 157 -3.56 -44.13 -7.73
CA ALA A 157 -2.36 -43.31 -7.66
C ALA A 157 -2.06 -42.71 -9.02
N VAL A 158 -1.45 -41.53 -9.04
CA VAL A 158 -1.04 -40.82 -10.25
C VAL A 158 0.40 -40.38 -10.11
N ARG A 159 1.20 -40.63 -11.16
CA ARG A 159 2.55 -40.09 -11.31
C ARG A 159 2.59 -39.13 -12.48
N ALA A 160 3.18 -37.96 -12.31
CA ALA A 160 3.39 -36.97 -13.36
C ALA A 160 4.85 -36.53 -13.39
N HIS A 161 5.44 -36.51 -14.59
CA HIS A 161 6.80 -36.01 -14.84
C HIS A 161 6.94 -35.62 -16.33
N GLY A 162 8.09 -35.08 -16.73
CA GLY A 162 8.31 -34.58 -18.09
C GLY A 162 8.01 -35.55 -19.25
N TRP A 163 7.99 -36.87 -19.00
CA TRP A 163 7.78 -37.91 -20.02
C TRP A 163 6.36 -38.46 -20.06
N GLU A 164 5.68 -38.62 -18.92
CA GLU A 164 4.30 -39.10 -18.87
C GLU A 164 3.53 -38.66 -17.63
N VAL A 165 2.20 -38.78 -17.73
CA VAL A 165 1.28 -38.75 -16.60
C VAL A 165 0.55 -40.09 -16.58
N ALA A 166 0.78 -40.93 -15.58
CA ALA A 166 0.23 -42.29 -15.49
C ALA A 166 -0.73 -42.43 -14.31
N ILE A 167 -1.85 -43.13 -14.52
CA ILE A 167 -2.85 -43.42 -13.48
C ILE A 167 -2.85 -44.93 -13.22
N PHE A 168 -2.76 -45.33 -11.95
CA PHE A 168 -2.64 -46.70 -11.46
C PHE A 168 -3.81 -47.05 -10.53
N ARG A 169 -4.12 -48.36 -10.41
CA ARG A 169 -5.16 -48.89 -9.50
C ARG A 169 -4.71 -50.07 -8.64
N ASN A 170 -3.52 -50.64 -8.89
CA ASN A 170 -2.93 -51.72 -8.09
C ASN A 170 -1.42 -51.70 -8.31
N PRO A 171 -0.58 -51.68 -7.26
CA PRO A 171 0.87 -51.56 -7.39
C PRO A 171 1.59 -52.76 -8.03
N THR A 172 0.98 -53.95 -8.19
CA THR A 172 1.71 -55.22 -8.47
C THR A 172 1.26 -56.02 -9.71
N GLY A 173 0.58 -55.40 -10.69
CA GLY A 173 0.08 -56.10 -11.90
C GLY A 173 1.07 -56.20 -13.09
N GLU A 174 0.74 -56.99 -14.12
CA GLU A 174 1.54 -57.25 -15.36
C GLU A 174 1.85 -56.03 -16.27
N ASN A 175 1.49 -54.81 -15.84
CA ASN A 175 1.90 -53.51 -16.39
C ASN A 175 1.86 -52.44 -15.27
N GLY A 176 2.22 -52.82 -14.05
CA GLY A 176 2.11 -51.97 -12.85
C GLY A 176 0.69 -51.52 -12.49
N GLY A 177 -0.36 -52.15 -13.05
CA GLY A 177 -1.75 -51.73 -12.85
C GLY A 177 -2.11 -50.37 -13.47
N LYS A 178 -1.34 -49.90 -14.47
CA LYS A 178 -1.58 -48.65 -15.21
C LYS A 178 -2.85 -48.74 -16.07
N ILE A 179 -3.82 -47.86 -15.81
CA ILE A 179 -5.16 -47.89 -16.43
C ILE A 179 -5.42 -46.77 -17.44
N LYS A 180 -4.71 -45.65 -17.37
CA LYS A 180 -4.74 -44.59 -18.39
C LYS A 180 -3.51 -43.69 -18.29
N VAL A 181 -3.20 -43.00 -19.39
CA VAL A 181 -2.37 -41.79 -19.41
C VAL A 181 -3.27 -40.57 -19.12
N GLY A 182 -2.88 -39.75 -18.15
CA GLY A 182 -3.49 -38.45 -17.85
C GLY A 182 -2.98 -37.35 -18.79
N SER A 183 -3.35 -36.10 -18.53
CA SER A 183 -2.80 -34.93 -19.21
C SER A 183 -2.28 -33.92 -18.20
N LEU A 184 -1.39 -33.04 -18.66
CA LEU A 184 -0.80 -32.01 -17.83
C LEU A 184 -0.66 -30.70 -18.60
N GLU A 185 -1.05 -29.61 -17.94
CA GLU A 185 -1.00 -28.23 -18.46
C GLU A 185 -0.01 -27.44 -17.59
N VAL A 186 0.93 -26.72 -18.21
CA VAL A 186 1.98 -26.00 -17.48
C VAL A 186 2.06 -24.54 -17.94
N ASP A 187 2.08 -23.63 -16.97
CA ASP A 187 2.47 -22.24 -17.14
C ASP A 187 3.87 -22.06 -16.54
N LYS A 188 4.89 -22.11 -17.41
CA LYS A 188 6.29 -22.09 -16.97
C LYS A 188 6.65 -20.79 -16.25
N GLU A 189 6.15 -19.66 -16.72
CA GLU A 189 6.48 -18.33 -16.18
C GLU A 189 5.85 -18.11 -14.79
N LYS A 190 4.64 -18.62 -14.56
CA LYS A 190 3.95 -18.50 -13.26
C LYS A 190 4.24 -19.65 -12.28
N GLY A 191 5.08 -20.60 -12.66
CA GLY A 191 5.41 -21.77 -11.83
C GLY A 191 4.25 -22.77 -11.66
N ILE A 192 3.26 -22.80 -12.56
CA ILE A 192 2.02 -23.59 -12.35
C ILE A 192 2.08 -24.91 -13.11
N ILE A 193 1.79 -26.01 -12.40
CA ILE A 193 1.64 -27.37 -12.94
C ILE A 193 0.22 -27.86 -12.64
N ARG A 194 -0.56 -28.21 -13.68
CA ARG A 194 -1.89 -28.82 -13.53
C ARG A 194 -1.86 -30.26 -14.01
N ILE A 195 -2.24 -31.20 -13.15
CA ILE A 195 -2.43 -32.62 -13.50
C ILE A 195 -3.94 -32.87 -13.65
N LEU A 196 -4.36 -33.33 -14.83
CA LEU A 196 -5.78 -33.52 -15.18
C LEU A 196 -6.13 -35.01 -15.16
N ILE A 197 -6.98 -35.40 -14.22
CA ILE A 197 -7.47 -36.78 -14.01
C ILE A 197 -8.93 -36.87 -14.48
N PRO A 198 -9.27 -37.69 -15.50
CA PRO A 198 -10.67 -37.89 -15.90
C PRO A 198 -11.52 -38.50 -14.78
N ASN A 199 -12.58 -37.79 -14.33
CA ASN A 199 -13.46 -38.23 -13.23
C ASN A 199 -14.20 -39.55 -13.52
N ARG A 200 -14.28 -39.97 -14.79
CA ARG A 200 -14.75 -41.30 -15.20
C ARG A 200 -13.89 -42.47 -14.69
N ILE A 201 -12.72 -42.20 -14.11
CA ILE A 201 -11.76 -43.21 -13.63
C ILE A 201 -11.87 -43.39 -12.11
N THR A 202 -11.71 -42.29 -11.37
CA THR A 202 -11.69 -42.22 -9.91
C THR A 202 -13.08 -42.04 -9.30
N GLY A 203 -14.04 -41.54 -10.08
CA GLY A 203 -15.29 -40.95 -9.60
C GLY A 203 -15.16 -39.42 -9.51
N ARG A 204 -16.19 -38.76 -8.97
CA ARG A 204 -16.09 -37.35 -8.56
C ARG A 204 -15.61 -37.26 -7.11
N PRO A 205 -14.86 -36.21 -6.71
CA PRO A 205 -14.47 -36.01 -5.32
C PRO A 205 -15.69 -35.98 -4.39
N SER A 206 -15.61 -36.69 -3.26
CA SER A 206 -16.56 -36.60 -2.15
C SER A 206 -15.85 -36.22 -0.85
N SER A 207 -16.61 -35.91 0.19
CA SER A 207 -16.11 -35.67 1.55
C SER A 207 -15.40 -36.86 2.19
N ASP A 208 -15.53 -38.05 1.59
CA ASP A 208 -14.93 -39.30 2.06
C ASP A 208 -13.56 -39.53 1.43
N TRP A 209 -13.17 -38.75 0.42
CA TRP A 209 -11.87 -38.88 -0.21
C TRP A 209 -10.78 -38.30 0.69
N LYS A 210 -9.62 -38.96 0.68
CA LYS A 210 -8.36 -38.41 1.19
C LYS A 210 -7.29 -38.50 0.12
N ILE A 211 -6.36 -37.57 0.16
CA ILE A 211 -5.21 -37.56 -0.75
C ILE A 211 -3.89 -37.37 0.00
N VAL A 212 -2.85 -37.99 -0.53
CA VAL A 212 -1.45 -37.67 -0.22
C VAL A 212 -0.80 -37.18 -1.50
N THR A 213 -0.04 -36.09 -1.44
CA THR A 213 0.75 -35.68 -2.60
C THR A 213 2.04 -34.98 -2.18
N TYR A 214 3.06 -35.18 -3.01
CA TYR A 214 4.39 -34.61 -2.82
C TYR A 214 5.09 -34.41 -4.17
N ILE A 215 6.10 -33.55 -4.16
CA ILE A 215 7.00 -33.31 -5.28
C ILE A 215 8.41 -33.77 -4.92
N PHE A 216 9.10 -34.31 -5.93
CA PHE A 216 10.45 -34.85 -5.79
C PHE A 216 11.28 -34.57 -7.05
N GLY A 217 12.60 -34.60 -6.91
CA GLY A 217 13.48 -34.56 -8.08
C GLY A 217 13.43 -35.88 -8.84
N ILE A 218 13.31 -35.85 -10.17
CA ILE A 218 13.36 -37.06 -11.00
C ILE A 218 14.75 -37.27 -11.61
N ASP A 219 15.21 -38.51 -11.65
CA ASP A 219 16.45 -38.94 -12.32
C ASP A 219 16.20 -40.24 -13.10
N TYR A 220 16.25 -40.18 -14.43
CA TYR A 220 15.99 -41.32 -15.33
C TYR A 220 14.73 -42.16 -14.99
N GLY A 221 13.64 -41.51 -14.57
CA GLY A 221 12.37 -42.16 -14.21
C GLY A 221 12.26 -42.59 -12.73
N ASN A 222 13.33 -42.45 -11.95
CA ASN A 222 13.40 -42.78 -10.53
C ASN A 222 13.40 -41.50 -9.67
N ALA A 223 13.21 -41.63 -8.36
CA ALA A 223 13.42 -40.52 -7.44
C ALA A 223 14.92 -40.19 -7.34
N ARG A 224 15.25 -38.91 -7.37
CA ARG A 224 16.62 -38.39 -7.22
C ARG A 224 17.00 -38.50 -5.75
N VAL A 225 18.11 -39.19 -5.48
CA VAL A 225 18.57 -39.49 -4.12
C VAL A 225 18.91 -38.19 -3.37
N VAL A 226 18.50 -38.12 -2.10
CA VAL A 226 18.96 -37.14 -1.12
C VAL A 226 20.17 -37.72 -0.38
N ASN A 227 21.34 -37.16 -0.68
CA ASN A 227 22.60 -37.54 -0.06
C ASN A 227 22.75 -36.85 1.32
N ALA A 228 23.77 -37.21 2.11
CA ALA A 228 24.13 -36.46 3.32
C ALA A 228 24.57 -35.01 3.01
N HIS A 229 25.19 -34.79 1.84
CA HIS A 229 25.59 -33.48 1.34
C HIS A 229 25.20 -33.30 -0.13
N ALA A 230 24.69 -32.11 -0.48
CA ALA A 230 24.28 -31.81 -1.85
C ALA A 230 25.47 -31.94 -2.81
N SER A 231 25.24 -32.60 -3.94
CA SER A 231 26.21 -32.72 -5.02
C SER A 231 25.75 -31.89 -6.21
N ALA A 232 26.47 -31.92 -7.35
CA ALA A 232 26.02 -31.25 -8.56
C ALA A 232 24.60 -31.69 -8.97
N TRP A 233 24.29 -32.98 -8.80
CA TRP A 233 23.07 -33.59 -9.33
C TRP A 233 22.12 -34.14 -8.26
N ASN A 234 22.51 -34.20 -6.98
CA ASN A 234 21.66 -34.74 -5.90
C ASN A 234 21.46 -33.72 -4.78
N PHE A 235 20.33 -33.83 -4.09
CA PHE A 235 20.04 -33.04 -2.89
C PHE A 235 20.94 -33.47 -1.72
N GLY A 236 21.01 -32.62 -0.69
CA GLY A 236 21.68 -32.90 0.59
C GLY A 236 20.72 -32.80 1.77
N GLY A 237 21.02 -33.50 2.86
CA GLY A 237 20.21 -33.54 4.10
C GLY A 237 19.82 -34.95 4.56
N GLY A 238 20.12 -35.96 3.74
CA GLY A 238 19.91 -37.39 4.02
C GLY A 238 21.06 -38.02 4.83
N ARG A 239 21.24 -39.34 4.69
CA ARG A 239 22.26 -40.12 5.45
C ARG A 239 23.17 -41.03 4.61
N ASP A 240 23.12 -40.96 3.29
CA ASP A 240 23.87 -41.82 2.34
C ASP A 240 23.66 -43.35 2.52
N ASP A 241 22.71 -43.76 3.36
CA ASP A 241 22.38 -45.15 3.72
C ASP A 241 21.02 -45.62 3.16
N ASN A 242 20.40 -44.81 2.30
CA ASN A 242 19.08 -45.01 1.71
C ASN A 242 17.90 -44.97 2.70
N SER A 243 18.07 -44.36 3.88
CA SER A 243 16.97 -44.14 4.84
C SER A 243 16.09 -42.91 4.54
N ASP A 244 16.56 -41.98 3.70
CA ASP A 244 15.83 -40.75 3.34
C ASP A 244 14.56 -41.03 2.49
N PRO A 245 13.41 -40.38 2.77
CA PRO A 245 12.18 -40.49 1.98
C PRO A 245 12.33 -40.19 0.48
N ASN A 246 13.33 -39.42 0.07
CA ASN A 246 13.49 -38.83 -1.26
C ASN A 246 12.29 -37.98 -1.71
N ILE A 247 11.59 -37.39 -0.74
CA ILE A 247 10.52 -36.40 -0.91
C ILE A 247 11.10 -35.05 -0.55
N ILE A 248 10.96 -34.06 -1.43
CA ILE A 248 11.56 -32.73 -1.25
C ILE A 248 10.57 -31.79 -0.59
N ASP A 249 9.32 -31.83 -1.07
CA ASP A 249 8.20 -31.04 -0.57
C ASP A 249 6.94 -31.93 -0.58
N LEU A 250 6.19 -31.88 0.53
CA LEU A 250 5.05 -32.71 0.89
C LEU A 250 3.93 -31.80 1.38
N ILE A 251 2.81 -31.81 0.67
CA ILE A 251 1.61 -31.13 1.17
C ILE A 251 1.11 -31.88 2.42
N VAL A 252 1.07 -31.18 3.56
CA VAL A 252 0.71 -31.79 4.87
C VAL A 252 -0.71 -31.43 5.34
N PRO A 253 -1.37 -32.29 6.13
CA PRO A 253 -2.67 -31.98 6.71
C PRO A 253 -2.60 -30.85 7.77
N PRO A 254 -3.75 -30.25 8.14
CA PRO A 254 -3.78 -29.13 9.08
C PRO A 254 -3.22 -29.50 10.46
N GLY A 255 -2.27 -28.71 10.96
CA GLY A 255 -1.75 -28.82 12.33
C GLY A 255 -0.52 -29.72 12.50
N THR A 256 -0.07 -30.40 11.44
CA THR A 256 1.27 -31.02 11.33
C THR A 256 2.23 -30.10 10.59
N THR A 257 3.52 -30.42 10.53
CA THR A 257 4.49 -29.81 9.61
C THR A 257 5.18 -30.88 8.75
N GLN A 258 5.77 -30.48 7.62
CA GLN A 258 6.57 -31.38 6.78
C GLN A 258 7.75 -31.99 7.56
N GLU A 259 8.50 -31.16 8.29
CA GLU A 259 9.59 -31.59 9.17
C GLU A 259 9.15 -32.66 10.19
N GLU A 260 7.92 -32.56 10.73
CA GLU A 260 7.40 -33.54 11.70
C GLU A 260 7.08 -34.89 11.04
N ILE A 261 6.60 -34.90 9.79
CA ILE A 261 6.19 -36.10 9.06
C ILE A 261 7.37 -36.80 8.36
N LEU A 262 8.25 -36.05 7.68
CA LEU A 262 9.39 -36.59 6.93
C LEU A 262 10.61 -36.92 7.81
N ASN A 263 10.49 -36.83 9.15
CA ASN A 263 11.57 -37.15 10.08
C ASN A 263 11.86 -38.66 10.17
N PHE A 264 12.66 -39.16 9.24
CA PHE A 264 13.10 -40.56 9.20
C PHE A 264 14.08 -40.94 10.32
N GLU A 265 14.59 -39.99 11.11
CA GLU A 265 15.39 -40.31 12.30
C GLU A 265 14.56 -40.96 13.41
N LYS A 266 13.24 -40.70 13.42
CA LYS A 266 12.28 -41.28 14.37
C LYS A 266 11.80 -42.68 13.96
N GLY A 267 12.12 -43.15 12.76
CA GLY A 267 11.74 -44.46 12.24
C GLY A 267 11.23 -44.41 10.80
N ALA A 268 10.41 -45.40 10.41
CA ALA A 268 9.78 -45.43 9.09
C ALA A 268 8.79 -44.26 8.93
N VAL A 269 8.84 -43.59 7.78
CA VAL A 269 7.98 -42.45 7.45
C VAL A 269 6.62 -42.92 6.92
N PHE A 270 5.56 -42.37 7.50
CA PHE A 270 4.17 -42.60 7.10
C PHE A 270 3.52 -41.28 6.71
N LEU A 271 3.00 -41.20 5.49
CA LEU A 271 2.39 -40.01 4.92
C LEU A 271 0.89 -39.99 5.23
N PRO A 272 0.39 -39.03 6.02
CA PRO A 272 -1.02 -38.95 6.40
C PRO A 272 -1.88 -38.30 5.31
N GLY A 273 -3.12 -38.75 5.18
CA GLY A 273 -4.07 -38.22 4.21
C GLY A 273 -4.65 -36.87 4.56
N ILE A 274 -4.73 -36.01 3.56
CA ILE A 274 -5.50 -34.76 3.58
C ILE A 274 -6.93 -35.08 3.14
N PRO A 275 -7.95 -34.87 3.99
CA PRO A 275 -9.35 -35.05 3.59
C PRO A 275 -9.77 -33.96 2.60
N LEU A 276 -10.37 -34.37 1.48
CA LEU A 276 -10.97 -33.48 0.49
C LEU A 276 -12.25 -32.86 1.08
N THR A 277 -12.10 -31.63 1.54
CA THR A 277 -13.20 -30.82 2.08
C THR A 277 -13.15 -29.45 1.43
N SER A 278 -14.29 -28.90 1.03
CA SER A 278 -14.42 -27.58 0.38
C SER A 278 -14.05 -26.43 1.35
N LYS A 279 -12.74 -26.31 1.58
CA LYS A 279 -12.07 -25.50 2.58
C LYS A 279 -10.69 -25.10 2.08
N SER A 280 -10.14 -24.06 2.69
CA SER A 280 -8.75 -23.64 2.47
C SER A 280 -8.00 -23.58 3.81
N TYR A 281 -6.68 -23.82 3.80
CA TYR A 281 -5.83 -23.68 4.98
C TYR A 281 -4.34 -23.44 4.64
N THR A 282 -3.56 -23.11 5.68
CA THR A 282 -2.09 -22.96 5.63
C THR A 282 -1.44 -24.02 6.53
N SER A 283 -0.31 -24.58 6.09
CA SER A 283 0.20 -25.89 6.51
C SER A 283 1.06 -25.92 7.80
N GLN A 284 1.09 -24.85 8.61
CA GLN A 284 1.92 -24.82 9.84
C GLN A 284 1.12 -24.41 11.09
N LYS A 285 1.13 -25.29 12.11
CA LYS A 285 0.69 -25.10 13.51
C LYS A 285 -0.45 -24.07 13.70
N GLY A 286 -1.51 -24.26 12.94
CA GLY A 286 -2.48 -23.22 12.64
C GLY A 286 -3.39 -22.81 13.80
N ARG A 287 -3.45 -21.49 14.06
CA ARG A 287 -4.73 -20.87 14.43
C ARG A 287 -5.68 -21.00 13.25
N ILE A 288 -6.90 -21.45 13.51
CA ILE A 288 -7.95 -21.52 12.48
C ILE A 288 -8.47 -20.10 12.22
N MET A 289 -8.05 -19.48 11.12
CA MET A 289 -8.75 -18.36 10.51
C MET A 289 -9.79 -18.94 9.53
N VAL A 290 -11.06 -18.97 9.94
CA VAL A 290 -12.16 -19.30 9.03
C VAL A 290 -12.52 -18.04 8.25
N LYS A 291 -12.37 -18.04 6.92
CA LYS A 291 -13.19 -17.20 6.04
C LYS A 291 -13.71 -18.01 4.85
N PRO A 292 -15.05 -18.16 4.67
CA PRO A 292 -15.61 -18.86 3.53
C PRO A 292 -16.00 -17.93 2.38
N LEU A 293 -16.04 -18.52 1.18
CA LEU A 293 -16.61 -18.03 -0.09
C LEU A 293 -15.81 -16.99 -0.89
N GLU A 294 -15.86 -17.19 -2.21
CA GLU A 294 -15.31 -16.30 -3.25
C GLU A 294 -15.94 -14.92 -3.15
N THR A 295 -15.15 -13.93 -2.75
CA THR A 295 -15.51 -12.52 -2.78
C THR A 295 -15.06 -11.88 -4.08
N GLY A 296 -13.90 -12.29 -4.60
CA GLY A 296 -13.46 -12.03 -5.96
C GLY A 296 -14.47 -12.46 -7.02
N LEU A 297 -14.56 -11.68 -8.10
CA LEU A 297 -15.37 -12.01 -9.27
C LEU A 297 -14.60 -12.98 -10.18
N SER A 298 -15.27 -14.00 -10.71
CA SER A 298 -14.66 -14.90 -11.69
C SER A 298 -14.27 -14.12 -12.97
N PRO A 299 -13.30 -14.60 -13.79
CA PRO A 299 -12.97 -13.96 -15.06
C PRO A 299 -14.16 -13.75 -16.00
N GLU A 300 -15.20 -14.58 -15.89
CA GLU A 300 -16.46 -14.51 -16.64
C GLU A 300 -17.49 -13.55 -16.01
N GLU A 301 -17.44 -13.33 -14.69
CA GLU A 301 -18.26 -12.32 -14.01
C GLU A 301 -17.74 -10.89 -14.19
N ILE A 302 -16.45 -10.73 -14.52
CA ILE A 302 -15.82 -9.43 -14.71
C ILE A 302 -16.22 -8.83 -16.07
N PRO A 303 -16.90 -7.67 -16.10
CA PRO A 303 -17.26 -7.03 -17.36
C PRO A 303 -16.04 -6.58 -18.16
N PRO A 304 -16.17 -6.33 -19.48
CA PRO A 304 -15.15 -5.61 -20.25
C PRO A 304 -14.73 -4.31 -19.54
N MET A 305 -13.46 -3.93 -19.64
CA MET A 305 -12.90 -2.79 -18.90
C MET A 305 -13.71 -1.49 -19.11
N ASP A 306 -14.14 -1.20 -20.33
CA ASP A 306 -15.00 -0.03 -20.61
C ASP A 306 -16.30 -0.02 -19.79
N ASN A 307 -16.90 -1.19 -19.54
CA ASN A 307 -18.08 -1.31 -18.69
C ASN A 307 -17.73 -1.10 -17.21
N ILE A 308 -16.58 -1.59 -16.75
CA ILE A 308 -16.09 -1.34 -15.38
C ILE A 308 -15.87 0.17 -15.18
N LEU A 309 -15.17 0.83 -16.11
CA LEU A 309 -14.90 2.27 -16.03
C LEU A 309 -16.20 3.08 -16.03
N ASN A 310 -17.16 2.76 -16.91
CA ASN A 310 -18.48 3.40 -16.88
C ASN A 310 -19.23 3.15 -15.56
N GLU A 311 -19.13 1.95 -14.97
CA GLU A 311 -19.75 1.65 -13.67
C GLU A 311 -19.05 2.38 -12.50
N ILE A 312 -17.73 2.62 -12.53
CA ILE A 312 -17.04 3.46 -11.54
C ILE A 312 -17.66 4.86 -11.55
N VAL A 313 -17.75 5.48 -12.73
CA VAL A 313 -18.33 6.82 -12.88
C VAL A 313 -19.80 6.82 -12.50
N ARG A 314 -20.61 5.84 -12.95
CA ARG A 314 -22.05 5.78 -12.68
C ARG A 314 -22.34 5.59 -11.19
N ARG A 315 -21.71 4.62 -10.53
CA ARG A 315 -21.93 4.32 -9.11
C ARG A 315 -21.46 5.46 -8.22
N GLY A 316 -20.28 6.02 -8.48
CA GLY A 316 -19.80 7.19 -7.77
C GLY A 316 -20.68 8.43 -8.00
N THR A 317 -21.30 8.57 -9.18
CA THR A 317 -22.30 9.63 -9.42
C THR A 317 -23.56 9.43 -8.57
N MET A 318 -24.03 8.19 -8.38
CA MET A 318 -25.20 7.92 -7.51
C MET A 318 -24.92 8.26 -6.06
N TYR A 319 -23.68 8.10 -5.56
CA TYR A 319 -23.30 8.52 -4.20
C TYR A 319 -23.65 10.00 -3.97
N PHE A 320 -23.26 10.87 -4.90
CA PHE A 320 -23.55 12.30 -4.79
C PHE A 320 -25.02 12.63 -4.99
N TRP A 321 -25.79 11.79 -5.67
CA TRP A 321 -27.23 11.97 -5.80
C TRP A 321 -27.98 11.56 -4.53
N ASP A 322 -27.59 10.43 -3.93
CA ASP A 322 -28.29 9.82 -2.79
C ASP A 322 -27.86 10.39 -1.44
N PHE A 323 -26.60 10.85 -1.30
CA PHE A 323 -26.05 11.47 -0.08
C PHE A 323 -25.91 13.00 -0.14
N SER A 324 -26.64 13.65 -1.05
CA SER A 324 -26.86 15.10 -0.97
C SER A 324 -28.15 15.41 -0.23
N ASP A 325 -28.13 16.44 0.62
CA ASP A 325 -29.32 16.95 1.27
C ASP A 325 -30.33 17.48 0.25
N LYS A 326 -31.61 17.20 0.46
CA LYS A 326 -32.65 17.56 -0.53
C LYS A 326 -32.97 19.05 -0.53
N GLU A 327 -32.84 19.73 0.61
CA GLU A 327 -33.17 21.14 0.81
C GLU A 327 -31.96 22.05 0.64
N THR A 328 -30.78 21.66 1.14
CA THR A 328 -29.55 22.46 1.04
C THR A 328 -28.69 22.10 -0.17
N GLY A 329 -28.74 20.85 -0.65
CA GLY A 329 -27.85 20.35 -1.69
C GLY A 329 -26.39 20.13 -1.23
N LEU A 330 -26.15 20.06 0.09
CA LEU A 330 -24.85 19.75 0.68
C LEU A 330 -24.57 18.24 0.68
N VAL A 331 -23.34 17.85 0.33
CA VAL A 331 -22.91 16.44 0.24
C VAL A 331 -22.34 15.96 1.58
N ARG A 332 -22.84 14.83 2.07
CA ARG A 332 -22.32 14.13 3.25
C ARG A 332 -20.82 13.80 3.09
N ASP A 333 -20.04 13.94 4.16
CA ASP A 333 -18.61 13.57 4.11
C ASP A 333 -18.39 12.05 3.95
N THR A 334 -19.05 11.24 4.77
CA THR A 334 -18.87 9.78 4.80
C THR A 334 -20.16 9.03 5.15
N THR A 335 -20.36 7.81 4.60
CA THR A 335 -21.51 6.94 4.91
C THR A 335 -21.44 6.24 6.27
N LYS A 336 -20.29 6.30 6.94
CA LYS A 336 -19.97 5.65 8.22
C LYS A 336 -20.99 5.90 9.34
N TYR A 337 -21.77 6.96 9.20
CA TYR A 337 -22.79 7.38 10.15
C TYR A 337 -24.14 7.51 9.43
N PRO A 338 -25.22 6.85 9.90
CA PRO A 338 -26.42 6.64 9.09
C PRO A 338 -27.37 7.85 9.00
N ASN A 339 -27.32 8.77 9.96
CA ASN A 339 -28.26 9.89 10.14
C ASN A 339 -27.61 11.29 9.98
N ASP A 340 -28.41 12.36 9.84
CA ASP A 340 -28.03 13.79 9.64
C ASP A 340 -27.20 14.40 10.80
N GLU A 341 -26.78 13.53 11.70
CA GLU A 341 -25.99 13.72 12.90
C GLU A 341 -24.47 13.82 12.63
N PHE A 342 -24.06 13.82 11.36
CA PHE A 342 -22.68 13.99 10.90
C PHE A 342 -22.59 15.07 9.79
N PRO A 343 -21.43 15.72 9.61
CA PRO A 343 -21.32 16.87 8.74
C PRO A 343 -21.38 16.53 7.25
N ALA A 344 -21.76 17.54 6.48
CA ALA A 344 -21.42 17.65 5.07
C ALA A 344 -20.00 18.20 4.92
N SER A 345 -19.28 17.71 3.90
CA SER A 345 -17.94 18.23 3.53
C SER A 345 -18.07 19.22 2.38
N VAL A 346 -17.38 20.36 2.50
CA VAL A 346 -17.34 21.37 1.44
C VAL A 346 -16.54 20.87 0.23
N ALA A 347 -15.39 20.22 0.45
CA ALA A 347 -14.66 19.55 -0.63
C ALA A 347 -15.50 18.47 -1.33
N ALA A 348 -16.16 17.57 -0.58
CA ALA A 348 -17.03 16.54 -1.15
C ALA A 348 -18.19 17.15 -1.97
N THR A 349 -18.71 18.31 -1.55
CA THR A 349 -19.74 19.02 -2.31
C THR A 349 -19.19 19.57 -3.63
N GLY A 350 -17.94 20.04 -3.68
CA GLY A 350 -17.26 20.42 -4.94
C GLY A 350 -17.11 19.28 -5.95
N PHE A 351 -16.64 18.13 -5.47
CA PHE A 351 -16.61 16.90 -6.26
C PHE A 351 -18.01 16.48 -6.71
N GLY A 352 -19.01 16.60 -5.83
CA GLY A 352 -20.41 16.26 -6.11
C GLY A 352 -21.03 17.12 -7.20
N LEU A 353 -20.87 18.44 -7.16
CA LEU A 353 -21.33 19.34 -8.23
C LEU A 353 -20.82 18.90 -9.60
N THR A 354 -19.54 18.53 -9.69
CA THR A 354 -18.94 18.02 -10.94
C THR A 354 -19.51 16.65 -11.33
N SER A 355 -19.64 15.75 -10.37
CA SER A 355 -20.14 14.38 -10.59
C SER A 355 -21.59 14.35 -11.06
N LEU A 356 -22.45 15.22 -10.52
CA LEU A 356 -23.84 15.34 -10.97
C LEU A 356 -23.94 15.85 -12.42
N ILE A 357 -23.07 16.79 -12.82
CA ILE A 357 -22.96 17.26 -14.21
C ILE A 357 -22.50 16.11 -15.12
N ILE A 358 -21.57 15.26 -14.68
CA ILE A 358 -21.17 14.05 -15.42
C ILE A 358 -22.38 13.12 -15.58
N GLY A 359 -23.18 12.91 -14.54
CA GLY A 359 -24.43 12.14 -14.61
C GLY A 359 -25.43 12.68 -15.63
N ALA A 360 -25.61 14.00 -15.71
CA ALA A 360 -26.43 14.67 -16.71
C ALA A 360 -25.84 14.53 -18.13
N HIS A 361 -24.53 14.74 -18.28
CA HIS A 361 -23.82 14.62 -19.56
C HIS A 361 -23.89 13.19 -20.13
N ARG A 362 -23.79 12.18 -19.27
CA ARG A 362 -23.93 10.75 -19.59
C ARG A 362 -25.38 10.31 -19.81
N GLY A 363 -26.37 11.15 -19.50
CA GLY A 363 -27.80 10.82 -19.57
C GLY A 363 -28.28 9.81 -18.52
N TRP A 364 -27.54 9.65 -17.42
CA TRP A 364 -27.92 8.77 -16.30
C TRP A 364 -28.80 9.49 -15.28
N LEU A 365 -28.66 10.81 -15.16
CA LEU A 365 -29.53 11.70 -14.40
C LEU A 365 -30.25 12.66 -15.34
N ASP A 366 -31.47 13.04 -14.98
CA ASP A 366 -32.20 14.07 -15.72
C ASP A 366 -31.51 15.43 -15.56
N ASN A 367 -31.19 16.08 -16.67
CA ASN A 367 -30.42 17.32 -16.69
C ASN A 367 -31.16 18.51 -16.03
N GLN A 368 -32.50 18.53 -16.06
CA GLN A 368 -33.29 19.57 -15.40
C GLN A 368 -33.26 19.37 -13.88
N LEU A 369 -33.40 18.13 -13.41
CA LEU A 369 -33.28 17.82 -11.97
C LEU A 369 -31.86 18.09 -11.43
N VAL A 370 -30.82 17.82 -12.22
CA VAL A 370 -29.42 18.17 -11.87
C VAL A 370 -29.22 19.68 -11.84
N TYR A 371 -29.74 20.43 -12.83
CA TYR A 371 -29.71 21.89 -12.82
C TYR A 371 -30.38 22.47 -11.56
N GLU A 372 -31.57 22.00 -11.23
CA GLU A 372 -32.33 22.44 -10.05
C GLU A 372 -31.63 22.08 -8.73
N HIS A 373 -30.97 20.92 -8.66
CA HIS A 373 -30.13 20.53 -7.53
C HIS A 373 -28.97 21.51 -7.35
N ILE A 374 -28.16 21.70 -8.39
CA ILE A 374 -26.96 22.56 -8.37
C ILE A 374 -27.34 24.01 -8.07
N LEU A 375 -28.43 24.52 -8.65
CA LEU A 375 -28.95 25.86 -8.37
C LEU A 375 -29.31 26.04 -6.88
N ARG A 376 -29.86 24.99 -6.25
CA ARG A 376 -30.17 24.99 -4.81
C ARG A 376 -28.92 24.91 -3.95
N THR A 377 -27.96 24.04 -4.29
CA THR A 377 -26.63 24.01 -3.63
C THR A 377 -25.97 25.39 -3.66
N LEU A 378 -25.87 26.03 -4.82
CA LEU A 378 -25.22 27.34 -4.94
C LEU A 378 -25.97 28.44 -4.18
N ARG A 379 -27.31 28.44 -4.15
CA ARG A 379 -28.08 29.36 -3.29
C ARG A 379 -27.79 29.11 -1.81
N SER A 380 -27.68 27.85 -1.36
CA SER A 380 -27.27 27.54 0.01
C SER A 380 -25.88 28.08 0.33
N PHE A 381 -24.88 27.91 -0.54
CA PHE A 381 -23.55 28.50 -0.34
C PHE A 381 -23.52 30.03 -0.39
N ARG A 382 -24.41 30.65 -1.17
CA ARG A 382 -24.56 32.11 -1.21
C ARG A 382 -25.14 32.68 0.09
N ASP A 383 -26.17 32.02 0.63
CA ASP A 383 -27.09 32.59 1.64
C ASP A 383 -26.96 31.98 3.05
N ASN A 384 -26.70 30.68 3.16
CA ASN A 384 -26.91 29.89 4.39
C ASN A 384 -25.63 29.26 4.95
N VAL A 385 -24.73 28.77 4.08
CA VAL A 385 -23.52 28.04 4.52
C VAL A 385 -22.58 28.99 5.27
N ALA A 386 -22.16 28.58 6.45
CA ALA A 386 -21.28 29.33 7.32
C ALA A 386 -19.95 29.63 6.61
N GLN A 387 -19.59 30.91 6.57
CA GLN A 387 -18.39 31.41 5.93
C GLN A 387 -17.82 32.60 6.69
N HIS A 388 -16.55 32.89 6.47
CA HIS A 388 -15.94 34.15 6.86
C HIS A 388 -14.96 34.60 5.77
N ASN A 389 -15.08 35.86 5.35
CA ASN A 389 -14.33 36.44 4.22
C ASN A 389 -14.45 35.62 2.90
N GLY A 390 -15.59 34.94 2.71
CA GLY A 390 -15.87 34.09 1.56
C GLY A 390 -15.29 32.67 1.63
N PHE A 391 -14.45 32.35 2.62
CA PHE A 391 -14.02 30.98 2.89
C PHE A 391 -15.07 30.22 3.67
N PHE A 392 -15.24 28.93 3.36
CA PHE A 392 -16.19 28.04 4.02
C PHE A 392 -15.48 27.13 5.04
N TYR A 393 -16.22 26.66 6.03
CA TYR A 393 -15.75 25.66 6.97
C TYR A 393 -15.60 24.29 6.27
N HIS A 394 -14.55 23.54 6.60
CA HIS A 394 -14.30 22.18 6.09
C HIS A 394 -15.57 21.31 6.24
N PHE A 395 -16.17 21.37 7.44
CA PHE A 395 -17.37 20.64 7.81
C PHE A 395 -18.49 21.59 8.25
N VAL A 396 -19.69 21.34 7.71
CA VAL A 396 -20.91 22.09 8.05
C VAL A 396 -22.08 21.14 8.32
N ARG A 397 -23.07 21.60 9.08
CA ARG A 397 -24.31 20.87 9.35
C ARG A 397 -25.11 20.73 8.06
N MET A 398 -25.29 19.50 7.59
CA MET A 398 -25.89 19.16 6.29
C MET A 398 -27.26 19.80 6.04
N SER A 399 -28.10 19.93 7.07
CA SER A 399 -29.47 20.48 6.97
C SER A 399 -29.60 22.00 7.18
N THR A 400 -28.54 22.69 7.62
CA THR A 400 -28.60 24.15 7.91
C THR A 400 -27.47 24.98 7.31
N GLY A 401 -26.35 24.36 6.94
CA GLY A 401 -25.13 25.04 6.51
C GLY A 401 -24.29 25.64 7.65
N GLU A 402 -24.74 25.55 8.91
CA GLU A 402 -23.99 26.06 10.07
C GLU A 402 -22.65 25.34 10.26
N ARG A 403 -21.65 26.00 10.86
CA ARG A 403 -20.36 25.39 11.21
C ARG A 403 -20.56 24.08 11.99
N TRP A 404 -19.79 23.04 11.65
CA TRP A 404 -19.78 21.81 12.44
C TRP A 404 -19.05 22.00 13.78
N GLU A 405 -19.80 21.97 14.88
CA GLU A 405 -19.31 22.18 16.24
C GLU A 405 -19.80 21.04 17.17
N PRO A 406 -19.17 19.86 17.12
CA PRO A 406 -19.71 18.63 17.74
C PRO A 406 -19.93 18.76 19.25
N ALA A 407 -19.09 19.52 19.96
CA ALA A 407 -19.27 19.80 21.38
C ALA A 407 -20.62 20.48 21.69
N LYS A 408 -21.12 21.38 20.82
CA LYS A 408 -22.45 22.02 20.97
C LYS A 408 -23.61 21.05 20.72
N LEU A 409 -23.33 19.91 20.09
CA LEU A 409 -24.26 18.81 19.84
C LEU A 409 -24.13 17.67 20.88
N GLY A 410 -23.29 17.84 21.91
CA GLY A 410 -23.00 16.81 22.92
C GLY A 410 -22.14 15.66 22.39
N LYS A 411 -21.36 15.90 21.32
CA LYS A 411 -20.53 14.89 20.65
C LYS A 411 -19.03 15.15 20.85
N PRO A 412 -18.19 14.11 20.86
CA PRO A 412 -16.75 14.26 20.80
C PRO A 412 -16.30 14.74 19.42
N GLY A 413 -15.14 15.40 19.36
CA GLY A 413 -14.53 15.94 18.14
C GLY A 413 -14.22 17.43 18.26
N GLU A 414 -13.43 17.94 17.33
CA GLU A 414 -13.08 19.36 17.26
C GLU A 414 -14.10 20.16 16.45
N SER A 415 -14.16 21.47 16.69
CA SER A 415 -15.02 22.37 15.92
C SER A 415 -14.31 22.76 14.62
N SER A 416 -15.01 22.65 13.50
CA SER A 416 -14.39 22.81 12.18
C SER A 416 -13.74 24.18 11.97
N GLU A 417 -12.63 24.17 11.27
CA GLU A 417 -11.88 25.28 10.71
C GLU A 417 -12.47 25.76 9.37
N LEU A 418 -12.28 27.03 9.03
CA LEU A 418 -12.29 27.45 7.63
C LEU A 418 -11.18 26.71 6.91
N SER A 419 -11.47 26.03 5.81
CA SER A 419 -10.46 25.36 5.00
C SER A 419 -10.30 26.07 3.66
N SER A 420 -9.06 26.50 3.39
CA SER A 420 -8.69 27.13 2.12
C SER A 420 -8.78 26.15 0.95
N ILE A 421 -8.33 24.90 1.15
CA ILE A 421 -8.34 23.87 0.10
C ILE A 421 -9.75 23.36 -0.19
N ASP A 422 -10.59 23.13 0.84
CA ASP A 422 -11.99 22.73 0.65
C ASP A 422 -12.76 23.81 -0.11
N THR A 423 -12.55 25.07 0.25
CA THR A 423 -13.13 26.23 -0.47
C THR A 423 -12.71 26.20 -1.94
N ALA A 424 -11.43 25.95 -2.24
CA ALA A 424 -10.94 25.84 -3.62
C ALA A 424 -11.52 24.63 -4.38
N LEU A 425 -11.64 23.47 -3.76
CA LEU A 425 -12.23 22.25 -4.35
C LEU A 425 -13.75 22.43 -4.61
N PHE A 426 -14.46 23.09 -3.68
CA PHE A 426 -15.85 23.52 -3.90
C PHE A 426 -15.99 24.46 -5.10
N LEU A 427 -15.15 25.48 -5.18
CA LEU A 427 -15.16 26.46 -6.27
C LEU A 427 -14.79 25.84 -7.61
N ALA A 428 -13.93 24.82 -7.64
CA ALA A 428 -13.64 24.07 -8.85
C ALA A 428 -14.91 23.38 -9.41
N GLY A 429 -15.72 22.78 -8.54
CA GLY A 429 -17.04 22.25 -8.88
C GLY A 429 -18.03 23.33 -9.32
N ALA A 430 -18.12 24.44 -8.58
CA ALA A 430 -19.03 25.55 -8.90
C ALA A 430 -18.71 26.22 -10.24
N LEU A 431 -17.42 26.46 -10.55
CA LEU A 431 -16.97 27.02 -11.83
C LEU A 431 -17.08 26.01 -12.99
N THR A 432 -17.06 24.71 -12.70
CA THR A 432 -17.43 23.69 -13.69
C THR A 432 -18.93 23.77 -14.02
N ALA A 433 -19.78 23.94 -13.01
CA ALA A 433 -21.22 24.16 -13.20
C ALA A 433 -21.53 25.46 -13.97
N ALA A 434 -20.78 26.52 -13.71
CA ALA A 434 -20.90 27.80 -14.39
C ALA A 434 -20.67 27.69 -15.91
N GLU A 435 -19.64 26.94 -16.34
CA GLU A 435 -19.35 26.72 -17.77
C GLU A 435 -20.30 25.69 -18.42
N TYR A 436 -20.88 24.76 -17.66
CA TYR A 436 -21.87 23.81 -18.19
C TYR A 436 -23.24 24.46 -18.42
N TYR A 437 -23.72 25.20 -17.43
CA TYR A 437 -24.99 25.93 -17.46
C TYR A 437 -24.79 27.42 -17.77
N LYS A 438 -23.92 27.72 -18.74
CA LYS A 438 -23.58 29.08 -19.14
C LYS A 438 -24.80 29.85 -19.64
N GLY A 439 -24.93 31.12 -19.24
CA GLY A 439 -26.08 31.99 -19.51
C GLY A 439 -27.26 31.81 -18.54
N THR A 440 -27.10 31.09 -17.43
CA THR A 440 -28.16 30.83 -16.43
C THR A 440 -27.82 31.40 -15.05
N GLU A 441 -28.75 31.27 -14.09
CA GLU A 441 -28.51 31.68 -12.70
C GLU A 441 -27.36 30.89 -12.04
N VAL A 442 -27.11 29.64 -12.46
CA VAL A 442 -25.98 28.83 -11.97
C VAL A 442 -24.63 29.51 -12.27
N GLU A 443 -24.45 30.07 -13.46
CA GLU A 443 -23.25 30.82 -13.81
C GLU A 443 -23.08 32.07 -12.92
N VAL A 444 -24.18 32.81 -12.70
CA VAL A 444 -24.19 34.04 -11.90
C VAL A 444 -23.79 33.74 -10.46
N LEU A 445 -24.40 32.72 -9.83
CA LEU A 445 -24.14 32.37 -8.43
C LEU A 445 -22.73 31.82 -8.22
N ALA A 446 -22.26 30.95 -9.10
CA ALA A 446 -20.91 30.39 -9.00
C ALA A 446 -19.84 31.48 -9.10
N LYS A 447 -20.03 32.46 -10.00
CA LYS A 447 -19.16 33.65 -10.09
C LYS A 447 -19.28 34.52 -8.84
N GLU A 448 -20.49 34.83 -8.38
CA GLU A 448 -20.70 35.64 -7.17
C GLU A 448 -20.00 35.04 -5.95
N ILE A 449 -20.06 33.71 -5.78
CA ILE A 449 -19.40 33.02 -4.66
C ILE A 449 -17.87 33.04 -4.82
N TYR A 450 -17.35 32.80 -6.03
CA TYR A 450 -15.90 32.86 -6.31
C TYR A 450 -15.32 34.26 -6.10
N GLU A 451 -16.00 35.29 -6.60
CA GLU A 451 -15.56 36.70 -6.53
C GLU A 451 -15.67 37.28 -5.12
N ARG A 452 -16.43 36.63 -4.22
CA ARG A 452 -16.55 36.98 -2.80
C ARG A 452 -15.34 36.54 -1.95
N VAL A 453 -14.56 35.56 -2.41
CA VAL A 453 -13.46 34.98 -1.60
C VAL A 453 -12.27 35.94 -1.51
N ARG A 454 -11.92 36.31 -0.28
CA ARG A 454 -10.79 37.19 0.05
C ARG A 454 -9.46 36.44 0.07
N TRP A 455 -8.95 35.97 -1.07
CA TRP A 455 -7.68 35.24 -1.09
C TRP A 455 -6.50 36.05 -0.53
N ASP A 456 -6.57 37.37 -0.68
CA ASP A 456 -5.67 38.35 -0.05
C ASP A 456 -5.65 38.30 1.49
N TRP A 457 -6.75 37.88 2.13
CA TRP A 457 -6.84 37.72 3.59
C TRP A 457 -6.26 36.40 4.09
N MET A 458 -6.26 35.32 3.29
CA MET A 458 -5.69 34.02 3.64
C MET A 458 -4.17 33.93 3.34
N LEU A 459 -3.59 34.99 2.77
CA LEU A 459 -2.18 35.07 2.40
C LEU A 459 -1.31 35.46 3.59
N ALA A 460 -0.26 34.69 3.84
CA ALA A 460 0.78 35.00 4.83
C ALA A 460 1.86 35.94 4.25
N ASP A 461 2.65 36.57 5.13
CA ASP A 461 3.70 37.54 4.77
C ASP A 461 4.80 36.97 3.85
N ASP A 462 4.97 35.65 3.79
CA ASP A 462 5.90 34.95 2.89
C ASP A 462 5.32 34.63 1.50
N ASN A 463 4.07 35.05 1.23
CA ASN A 463 3.27 34.76 0.04
C ASN A 463 2.74 33.31 -0.05
N THR A 464 2.84 32.50 0.99
CA THR A 464 2.12 31.21 1.09
C THR A 464 0.71 31.41 1.65
N LEU A 465 -0.20 30.48 1.38
CA LEU A 465 -1.57 30.51 1.93
C LEU A 465 -1.65 29.70 3.23
N TYR A 466 -2.32 30.23 4.25
CA TYR A 466 -2.66 29.45 5.45
C TYR A 466 -3.59 28.27 5.10
N HIS A 467 -3.46 27.15 5.82
CA HIS A 467 -4.38 26.02 5.66
C HIS A 467 -5.81 26.44 5.99
N GLY A 468 -5.97 27.19 7.08
CA GLY A 468 -7.29 27.56 7.58
C GLY A 468 -7.28 28.58 8.70
N TRP A 469 -8.45 28.80 9.28
CA TRP A 469 -8.69 29.78 10.35
C TRP A 469 -9.85 29.34 11.25
N THR A 470 -9.80 29.67 12.53
CA THR A 470 -10.92 29.50 13.47
C THR A 470 -11.26 30.82 14.17
N PRO A 471 -12.55 31.07 14.50
CA PRO A 471 -12.93 32.26 15.27
C PRO A 471 -12.39 32.24 16.70
N GLU A 472 -12.00 31.08 17.23
CA GLU A 472 -11.40 30.94 18.56
C GLU A 472 -9.90 31.30 18.60
N ARG A 473 -9.13 30.93 17.57
CA ARG A 473 -7.64 30.97 17.61
C ARG A 473 -6.99 31.79 16.50
N GLY A 474 -7.74 32.24 15.50
CA GLY A 474 -7.19 32.93 14.33
C GLY A 474 -6.71 31.94 13.26
N PHE A 475 -5.70 32.31 12.47
CA PHE A 475 -5.14 31.43 11.45
C PHE A 475 -4.47 30.20 12.08
N LEU A 476 -4.60 29.05 11.42
CA LEU A 476 -3.87 27.84 11.78
C LEU A 476 -2.35 28.07 11.58
N PRO A 477 -1.49 27.41 12.38
CA PRO A 477 -0.03 27.54 12.23
C PRO A 477 0.51 26.94 10.91
N HIS A 478 -0.30 26.13 10.23
CA HIS A 478 0.05 25.46 8.98
C HIS A 478 -0.22 26.31 7.74
N LYS A 479 0.68 26.24 6.76
CA LYS A 479 0.61 26.93 5.47
C LYS A 479 0.94 25.95 4.35
N TRP A 480 0.41 26.21 3.16
CA TRP A 480 0.68 25.44 1.93
C TRP A 480 2.07 25.80 1.38
N GLU A 481 3.11 25.56 2.17
CA GLU A 481 4.49 25.99 1.92
C GLU A 481 5.35 24.93 1.21
N TYR A 482 4.77 23.77 0.90
CA TYR A 482 5.36 22.68 0.11
C TYR A 482 4.40 22.24 -1.01
N TYR A 483 4.94 21.58 -2.04
CA TYR A 483 4.14 20.87 -3.04
C TYR A 483 3.24 19.82 -2.36
N ALA A 484 1.95 19.88 -2.68
CA ALA A 484 0.85 19.13 -2.09
C ALA A 484 -0.35 19.18 -3.07
N GLU A 485 -1.56 18.81 -2.63
CA GLU A 485 -2.82 18.93 -3.40
C GLU A 485 -3.19 20.36 -3.82
N SER A 486 -2.47 21.37 -3.33
CA SER A 486 -2.83 22.80 -3.29
C SER A 486 -2.57 23.61 -4.57
N MET A 487 -2.11 23.00 -5.68
CA MET A 487 -1.88 23.75 -6.93
C MET A 487 -3.17 24.46 -7.42
N ILE A 488 -4.32 23.80 -7.32
CA ILE A 488 -5.63 24.37 -7.68
C ILE A 488 -6.04 25.54 -6.78
N LEU A 489 -5.68 25.49 -5.50
CA LEU A 489 -5.89 26.58 -4.55
C LEU A 489 -5.08 27.82 -4.96
N TYR A 490 -3.78 27.68 -5.22
CA TYR A 490 -2.95 28.81 -5.67
C TYR A 490 -3.41 29.38 -7.02
N LEU A 491 -3.81 28.52 -7.97
CA LEU A 491 -4.29 28.98 -9.28
C LEU A 491 -5.66 29.65 -9.20
N LEU A 492 -6.60 29.17 -8.38
CA LEU A 492 -7.87 29.87 -8.14
C LEU A 492 -7.66 31.20 -7.41
N ALA A 493 -6.73 31.26 -6.45
CA ALA A 493 -6.40 32.49 -5.74
C ALA A 493 -5.73 33.54 -6.65
N MET A 494 -4.77 33.14 -7.49
CA MET A 494 -4.13 34.03 -8.48
C MET A 494 -5.06 34.42 -9.63
N GLY A 495 -6.06 33.60 -9.94
CA GLY A 495 -7.05 33.85 -10.98
C GLY A 495 -8.16 34.83 -10.58
N SER A 496 -8.29 35.16 -9.29
CA SER A 496 -9.40 35.96 -8.77
C SER A 496 -9.42 37.38 -9.37
N PRO A 497 -10.58 37.86 -9.85
CA PRO A 497 -10.69 39.21 -10.42
C PRO A 497 -10.84 40.30 -9.35
N THR A 498 -11.19 39.92 -8.11
CA THR A 498 -11.53 40.85 -7.02
C THR A 498 -10.47 40.89 -5.93
N HIS A 499 -9.94 39.73 -5.54
CA HIS A 499 -9.04 39.57 -4.39
C HIS A 499 -7.84 38.66 -4.70
N PRO A 500 -7.07 38.90 -5.78
CA PRO A 500 -5.96 38.03 -6.17
C PRO A 500 -4.78 38.08 -5.21
N ILE A 501 -4.12 36.94 -5.04
CA ILE A 501 -2.77 36.87 -4.47
C ILE A 501 -1.71 37.15 -5.56
N PRO A 502 -0.52 37.68 -5.22
CA PRO A 502 0.48 38.05 -6.21
C PRO A 502 1.09 36.81 -6.90
N PRO A 503 1.57 36.91 -8.16
CA PRO A 503 2.20 35.79 -8.85
C PRO A 503 3.41 35.17 -8.15
N SER A 504 4.08 35.93 -7.27
CA SER A 504 5.15 35.43 -6.39
C SER A 504 4.69 34.31 -5.45
N SER A 505 3.40 34.19 -5.14
CA SER A 505 2.84 33.09 -4.36
C SER A 505 3.06 31.73 -5.02
N TRP A 506 3.09 31.65 -6.35
CA TRP A 506 3.44 30.40 -7.06
C TRP A 506 4.89 29.97 -6.84
N ASP A 507 5.77 30.92 -6.54
CA ASP A 507 7.20 30.71 -6.34
C ASP A 507 7.56 30.44 -4.88
N ALA A 508 6.66 30.76 -3.95
CA ALA A 508 6.90 30.79 -2.51
C ALA A 508 6.97 29.40 -1.88
N TRP A 509 6.18 28.44 -2.37
CA TRP A 509 6.14 27.08 -1.86
C TRP A 509 7.22 26.18 -2.47
N GLU A 510 7.79 25.33 -1.62
CA GLU A 510 8.93 24.48 -1.97
C GLU A 510 8.53 23.28 -2.83
N ARG A 511 9.44 22.88 -3.72
CA ARG A 511 9.28 21.75 -4.64
C ARG A 511 10.40 20.73 -4.39
N PRO A 512 10.40 20.01 -3.25
CA PRO A 512 11.50 19.13 -2.87
C PRO A 512 11.63 17.95 -3.85
N LEU A 513 12.85 17.62 -4.30
CA LEU A 513 13.06 16.58 -5.31
C LEU A 513 13.45 15.22 -4.72
N ALA A 514 12.80 14.15 -5.22
CA ALA A 514 13.14 12.75 -5.02
C ALA A 514 13.55 12.07 -6.35
N ASN A 515 14.09 10.84 -6.28
CA ASN A 515 14.59 10.08 -7.42
C ASN A 515 14.06 8.63 -7.40
N ILE A 516 13.40 8.19 -8.47
CA ILE A 516 12.85 6.82 -8.60
C ILE A 516 13.90 5.78 -9.04
N GLY A 517 15.09 5.79 -8.44
CA GLY A 517 16.18 4.83 -8.70
C GLY A 517 16.82 4.88 -10.09
N THR A 518 16.26 5.65 -11.03
CA THR A 518 16.62 5.66 -12.46
C THR A 518 17.11 7.02 -12.96
N ARG A 519 17.42 7.96 -12.05
CA ARG A 519 17.72 9.38 -12.33
C ARG A 519 16.54 10.19 -12.91
N ARG A 520 15.33 9.63 -12.90
CA ARG A 520 14.11 10.41 -13.13
C ARG A 520 13.75 11.14 -11.83
N MET A 521 14.19 12.39 -11.73
CA MET A 521 13.80 13.26 -10.62
C MET A 521 12.32 13.64 -10.74
N TYR A 522 11.66 13.82 -9.60
CA TYR A 522 10.31 14.37 -9.49
C TYR A 522 10.19 15.19 -8.20
N ILE A 523 9.24 16.11 -8.17
CA ILE A 523 8.82 16.86 -6.98
C ILE A 523 8.04 15.90 -6.09
N MET A 524 8.61 15.61 -4.92
CA MET A 524 8.05 14.80 -3.86
C MET A 524 7.03 15.61 -3.03
N SER A 525 6.08 14.93 -2.41
CA SER A 525 5.00 15.49 -1.59
C SER A 525 4.91 14.70 -0.28
N PRO A 526 5.73 14.98 0.74
CA PRO A 526 5.73 14.20 1.98
C PRO A 526 4.33 14.19 2.62
N PRO A 527 3.75 13.02 2.94
CA PRO A 527 4.41 11.73 3.13
C PRO A 527 4.22 10.73 1.96
N GLU A 528 4.30 11.19 0.71
CA GLU A 528 4.18 10.38 -0.53
C GLU A 528 2.80 9.69 -0.75
N SER A 529 1.74 10.44 -0.44
CA SER A 529 0.34 10.02 -0.56
C SER A 529 -0.24 10.42 -1.92
N LEU A 530 -0.84 9.48 -2.67
CA LEU A 530 -1.20 9.71 -4.08
C LEU A 530 -2.16 10.88 -4.34
N PHE A 531 -3.10 11.16 -3.44
CA PHE A 531 -4.10 12.22 -3.64
C PHE A 531 -3.50 13.61 -3.93
N THR A 532 -2.33 13.90 -3.32
CA THR A 532 -1.57 15.15 -3.51
C THR A 532 -1.15 15.37 -4.96
N TYR A 533 -0.93 14.29 -5.71
CA TYR A 533 -0.55 14.29 -7.13
C TYR A 533 -1.76 14.23 -8.08
N GLN A 534 -2.99 14.21 -7.56
CA GLN A 534 -4.22 13.89 -8.31
C GLN A 534 -5.31 14.96 -8.20
N TYR A 535 -5.54 15.53 -7.01
CA TYR A 535 -6.70 16.39 -6.76
C TYR A 535 -6.74 17.65 -7.64
N SER A 536 -5.60 18.33 -7.81
CA SER A 536 -5.52 19.49 -8.71
C SER A 536 -5.76 19.12 -10.19
N HIS A 537 -5.33 17.93 -10.60
CA HIS A 537 -5.50 17.40 -11.96
C HIS A 537 -6.92 16.91 -12.26
N ALA A 538 -7.82 16.83 -11.26
CA ALA A 538 -9.23 16.50 -11.49
C ALA A 538 -9.92 17.54 -12.38
N TRP A 539 -9.62 18.82 -12.16
CA TRP A 539 -10.21 19.94 -12.92
C TRP A 539 -9.22 20.60 -13.88
N ILE A 540 -7.96 20.78 -13.49
CA ILE A 540 -6.97 21.49 -14.33
C ILE A 540 -6.23 20.49 -15.22
N ASP A 541 -6.27 20.75 -16.53
CA ASP A 541 -5.53 19.96 -17.51
C ASP A 541 -4.07 20.46 -17.61
N PHE A 542 -3.17 19.78 -16.90
CA PHE A 542 -1.73 20.02 -16.94
C PHE A 542 -1.02 19.31 -18.10
N ARG A 543 -1.74 18.58 -18.98
CA ARG A 543 -1.09 17.87 -20.10
C ARG A 543 -0.51 18.85 -21.11
N ASN A 544 0.65 18.46 -21.65
CA ASN A 544 1.41 19.27 -22.60
C ASN A 544 1.71 20.69 -22.04
N LYS A 545 1.91 20.84 -20.73
CA LYS A 545 2.22 22.13 -20.09
C LYS A 545 3.30 21.96 -19.05
N HIS A 546 4.22 22.93 -19.00
CA HIS A 546 5.18 23.06 -17.92
C HIS A 546 5.36 24.54 -17.55
N ASP A 547 5.85 24.81 -16.35
CA ASP A 547 6.34 26.14 -15.97
C ASP A 547 7.88 26.15 -15.92
N ARG A 548 8.48 27.15 -15.25
CA ARG A 548 9.94 27.23 -15.05
C ARG A 548 10.52 26.14 -14.11
N TYR A 549 9.67 25.42 -13.38
CA TYR A 549 10.03 24.43 -12.38
C TYR A 549 9.79 23.01 -12.89
N ALA A 550 8.61 22.73 -13.43
CA ALA A 550 8.15 21.37 -13.71
C ALA A 550 7.08 21.23 -14.80
N ASP A 551 7.09 20.04 -15.41
CA ASP A 551 5.94 19.42 -16.06
C ASP A 551 5.20 18.62 -14.98
N TYR A 552 4.12 19.21 -14.45
CA TYR A 552 3.37 18.61 -13.33
C TYR A 552 2.53 17.38 -13.73
N TRP A 553 2.34 17.14 -15.04
CA TRP A 553 1.73 15.90 -15.51
C TRP A 553 2.73 14.74 -15.43
N GLN A 554 3.94 14.96 -15.96
CA GLN A 554 5.06 14.02 -15.84
C GLN A 554 5.51 13.84 -14.39
N ASN A 555 5.32 14.86 -13.53
CA ASN A 555 5.53 14.76 -12.09
C ASN A 555 4.64 13.70 -11.44
N SER A 556 3.32 13.81 -11.63
CA SER A 556 2.36 12.84 -11.10
C SER A 556 2.63 11.43 -11.64
N ILE A 557 2.97 11.27 -12.92
CA ILE A 557 3.41 9.97 -13.47
C ILE A 557 4.60 9.40 -12.67
N ASN A 558 5.64 10.20 -12.43
CA ASN A 558 6.83 9.73 -11.72
C ASN A 558 6.53 9.39 -10.24
N ALA A 559 5.69 10.18 -9.57
CA ALA A 559 5.25 9.91 -8.21
C ALA A 559 4.38 8.64 -8.11
N ILE A 560 3.51 8.39 -9.09
CA ILE A 560 2.72 7.16 -9.19
C ILE A 560 3.64 5.94 -9.37
N TYR A 561 4.67 6.04 -10.21
CA TYR A 561 5.69 4.99 -10.31
C TYR A 561 6.45 4.81 -8.99
N ASN A 562 6.78 5.89 -8.26
CA ASN A 562 7.39 5.78 -6.93
C ASN A 562 6.51 4.97 -5.97
N ASN A 563 5.22 5.34 -5.87
CA ASN A 563 4.27 4.71 -4.96
C ASN A 563 4.07 3.21 -5.27
N ARG A 564 3.88 2.85 -6.55
CA ARG A 564 3.79 1.45 -6.98
C ARG A 564 5.08 0.67 -6.71
N ASN A 565 6.24 1.24 -7.05
CA ASN A 565 7.52 0.57 -6.87
C ASN A 565 7.85 0.37 -5.38
N PHE A 566 7.44 1.32 -4.53
CA PHE A 566 7.56 1.19 -3.08
C PHE A 566 6.69 0.05 -2.53
N VAL A 567 5.42 -0.07 -2.96
CA VAL A 567 4.54 -1.20 -2.59
C VAL A 567 5.15 -2.54 -3.00
N ILE A 568 5.69 -2.64 -4.21
CA ILE A 568 6.39 -3.85 -4.69
C ILE A 568 7.64 -4.15 -3.85
N TRP A 569 8.45 -3.13 -3.55
CA TRP A 569 9.62 -3.28 -2.70
C TRP A 569 9.25 -3.75 -1.29
N VAL A 570 8.17 -3.21 -0.69
CA VAL A 570 7.65 -3.67 0.60
C VAL A 570 7.26 -5.15 0.54
N ALA A 571 6.52 -5.57 -0.50
CA ALA A 571 6.10 -6.96 -0.66
C ALA A 571 7.30 -7.92 -0.79
N ILE A 572 8.29 -7.56 -1.61
CA ILE A 572 9.52 -8.37 -1.81
C ILE A 572 10.34 -8.49 -0.52
N ASN A 573 10.45 -7.42 0.27
CA ASN A 573 11.26 -7.41 1.50
C ASN A 573 10.48 -7.90 2.74
N ASN A 574 9.18 -8.16 2.63
CA ASN A 574 8.33 -8.66 3.71
C ASN A 574 7.42 -9.81 3.19
N PRO A 575 8.00 -10.92 2.68
CA PRO A 575 7.23 -12.01 2.11
C PRO A 575 6.22 -12.57 3.12
N GLY A 576 5.00 -12.82 2.66
CA GLY A 576 3.89 -13.34 3.49
C GLY A 576 3.27 -12.35 4.49
N LYS A 577 3.78 -11.11 4.62
CA LYS A 577 3.31 -10.15 5.64
C LYS A 577 2.18 -9.21 5.17
N TYR A 578 2.15 -8.88 3.88
CA TYR A 578 1.22 -7.90 3.30
C TYR A 578 0.55 -8.47 2.05
N SER A 579 -0.48 -9.28 2.23
CA SER A 579 -1.10 -10.07 1.15
C SER A 579 -1.82 -9.24 0.08
N ALA A 580 -2.16 -7.98 0.38
CA ALA A 580 -2.64 -7.03 -0.62
C ALA A 580 -1.52 -6.53 -1.55
N PHE A 581 -0.28 -6.41 -1.08
CA PHE A 581 0.74 -5.63 -1.78
C PHE A 581 1.36 -6.42 -2.93
N GLY A 582 1.49 -5.80 -4.10
CA GLY A 582 2.19 -6.41 -5.23
C GLY A 582 2.16 -5.59 -6.51
N GLU A 583 2.46 -6.24 -7.62
CA GLU A 583 2.57 -5.57 -8.93
C GLU A 583 1.27 -4.96 -9.43
N ASP A 584 0.13 -5.61 -9.20
CA ASP A 584 -1.17 -5.16 -9.68
C ASP A 584 -2.00 -4.46 -8.59
N VAL A 585 -1.67 -4.63 -7.31
CA VAL A 585 -2.42 -4.03 -6.20
C VAL A 585 -1.49 -3.12 -5.41
N TRP A 586 -1.71 -1.82 -5.62
CA TRP A 586 -0.92 -0.69 -5.11
C TRP A 586 -1.85 0.52 -4.95
N GLY A 587 -1.32 1.62 -4.39
CA GLY A 587 -2.07 2.87 -4.19
C GLY A 587 -2.12 3.29 -2.72
N LEU A 588 -0.96 3.66 -2.15
CA LEU A 588 -0.89 4.20 -0.79
C LEU A 588 -1.31 5.67 -0.82
N THR A 589 -2.41 5.98 -0.13
CA THR A 589 -2.99 7.33 -0.04
C THR A 589 -3.91 7.44 1.18
N ALA A 590 -4.25 8.65 1.60
CA ALA A 590 -5.00 8.88 2.84
C ALA A 590 -6.42 8.29 2.81
N GLY A 591 -6.94 7.83 3.95
CA GLY A 591 -8.33 7.36 4.04
C GLY A 591 -8.60 6.54 5.30
N ASP A 592 -9.71 5.78 5.28
CA ASP A 592 -10.10 4.91 6.39
C ASP A 592 -8.96 3.95 6.80
N ALA A 593 -8.76 3.78 8.10
CA ALA A 593 -7.66 2.99 8.66
C ALA A 593 -8.14 2.10 9.82
N PRO A 594 -7.90 0.78 9.79
CA PRO A 594 -8.38 -0.15 10.81
C PRO A 594 -7.74 0.03 12.19
N CYS A 595 -6.46 0.41 12.22
CA CYS A 595 -5.62 0.44 13.42
C CYS A 595 -5.38 1.85 13.98
N ALA A 596 -5.96 2.90 13.37
CA ALA A 596 -5.79 4.27 13.83
C ALA A 596 -6.81 4.61 14.94
N LYS A 597 -6.40 5.34 15.98
CA LYS A 597 -7.30 5.81 17.06
C LYS A 597 -8.50 6.63 16.53
N THR A 598 -8.32 7.33 15.40
CA THR A 598 -9.33 8.12 14.68
C THR A 598 -10.14 7.32 13.65
N GLY A 599 -9.69 6.10 13.31
CA GLY A 599 -10.18 5.35 12.16
C GLY A 599 -9.74 5.89 10.80
N TYR A 600 -8.75 6.79 10.74
CA TYR A 600 -8.20 7.40 9.52
C TYR A 600 -6.66 7.50 9.61
N LYS A 601 -5.95 7.29 8.50
CA LYS A 601 -4.49 7.49 8.42
C LYS A 601 -4.10 8.05 7.06
N ASN A 602 -3.13 8.97 7.07
CA ASN A 602 -2.48 9.43 5.85
C ASN A 602 -1.41 8.41 5.40
N TYR A 603 -1.80 7.44 4.58
CA TYR A 603 -0.88 6.44 4.03
C TYR A 603 -0.06 7.01 2.86
N GLY A 604 1.16 6.53 2.68
CA GLY A 604 2.03 6.97 1.59
C GLY A 604 3.32 6.15 1.47
N ALA A 605 4.09 6.41 0.42
CA ALA A 605 5.23 5.60 -0.01
C ALA A 605 6.54 5.90 0.75
N TYR A 606 6.54 5.69 2.07
CA TYR A 606 7.68 5.88 2.97
C TYR A 606 7.68 4.85 4.11
N LEU A 607 8.82 4.66 4.79
CA LEU A 607 8.94 3.73 5.92
C LEU A 607 8.06 4.18 7.09
N GLY A 608 7.16 3.30 7.56
CA GLY A 608 6.11 3.60 8.54
C GLY A 608 4.78 4.07 7.93
N GLY A 609 4.79 4.46 6.65
CA GLY A 609 3.64 4.96 5.90
C GLY A 609 2.56 3.94 5.52
N TYR A 610 2.72 2.67 5.91
CA TYR A 610 1.92 1.54 5.47
C TYR A 610 1.72 0.50 6.58
N ASP A 611 0.67 -0.31 6.47
CA ASP A 611 0.34 -1.42 7.40
C ASP A 611 -0.38 -2.60 6.72
N GLY A 612 -0.36 -2.67 5.38
CA GLY A 612 -1.13 -3.62 4.58
C GLY A 612 -2.43 -3.04 3.99
N THR A 613 -2.89 -1.88 4.50
CA THR A 613 -4.09 -1.22 3.98
C THR A 613 -3.85 -0.61 2.59
N ILE A 614 -4.80 -0.80 1.68
CA ILE A 614 -4.86 -0.20 0.33
C ILE A 614 -6.17 0.58 0.18
N HIS A 615 -6.08 1.73 -0.48
CA HIS A 615 -7.21 2.61 -0.80
C HIS A 615 -7.41 2.60 -2.32
N PRO A 616 -8.40 1.85 -2.85
CA PRO A 616 -8.58 1.65 -4.29
C PRO A 616 -8.59 2.93 -5.13
N TYR A 617 -9.09 4.03 -4.56
CA TYR A 617 -9.20 5.31 -5.25
C TYR A 617 -7.84 5.84 -5.72
N GLY A 618 -6.75 5.61 -4.97
CA GLY A 618 -5.42 6.11 -5.34
C GLY A 618 -4.92 5.51 -6.66
N MET A 619 -5.27 4.25 -6.93
CA MET A 619 -4.97 3.60 -8.20
C MET A 619 -6.00 3.95 -9.29
N VAL A 620 -7.29 3.99 -8.97
CA VAL A 620 -8.35 4.34 -9.93
C VAL A 620 -8.20 5.77 -10.46
N ALA A 621 -7.89 6.74 -9.59
CA ALA A 621 -7.60 8.12 -9.97
C ALA A 621 -6.27 8.28 -10.74
N SER A 622 -5.39 7.28 -10.71
CA SER A 622 -4.16 7.25 -11.51
C SER A 622 -4.39 6.87 -12.98
N LEU A 623 -5.61 6.43 -13.36
CA LEU A 623 -5.96 5.94 -14.69
C LEU A 623 -5.54 6.88 -15.84
N PRO A 624 -5.72 8.21 -15.79
CA PRO A 624 -5.32 9.07 -16.89
C PRO A 624 -3.80 9.15 -17.10
N PHE A 625 -3.02 8.93 -16.04
CA PHE A 625 -1.55 9.05 -16.06
C PHE A 625 -0.87 7.74 -16.46
N VAL A 626 -1.34 6.61 -15.94
CA VAL A 626 -0.78 5.27 -16.15
C VAL A 626 -1.90 4.26 -16.45
N PRO A 627 -2.53 4.35 -17.63
CA PRO A 627 -3.78 3.62 -17.91
C PRO A 627 -3.62 2.11 -17.84
N GLU A 628 -2.56 1.55 -18.43
CA GLU A 628 -2.31 0.10 -18.41
C GLU A 628 -2.12 -0.45 -16.99
N LEU A 629 -1.40 0.28 -16.12
CA LEU A 629 -1.17 -0.12 -14.73
C LEU A 629 -2.45 -0.06 -13.90
N SER A 630 -3.23 1.01 -14.08
CA SER A 630 -4.46 1.25 -13.35
C SER A 630 -5.55 0.26 -13.78
N MET A 631 -5.68 -0.04 -15.09
CA MET A 631 -6.63 -1.04 -15.59
C MET A 631 -6.28 -2.46 -15.11
N ARG A 632 -4.99 -2.86 -15.15
CA ARG A 632 -4.58 -4.16 -14.58
C ARG A 632 -4.92 -4.26 -13.10
N GLY A 633 -4.70 -3.19 -12.34
CA GLY A 633 -4.99 -3.20 -10.91
C GLY A 633 -6.47 -3.12 -10.55
N ILE A 634 -7.29 -2.37 -11.31
CA ILE A 634 -8.76 -2.43 -11.22
C ILE A 634 -9.25 -3.86 -11.44
N GLN A 635 -8.70 -4.55 -12.46
CA GLN A 635 -9.04 -5.94 -12.73
C GLN A 635 -8.58 -6.86 -11.58
N ALA A 636 -7.36 -6.69 -11.05
CA ALA A 636 -6.86 -7.47 -9.93
C ALA A 636 -7.67 -7.26 -8.63
N LEU A 637 -8.09 -6.03 -8.34
CA LEU A 637 -9.00 -5.73 -7.22
C LEU A 637 -10.33 -6.48 -7.35
N LEU A 638 -10.94 -6.46 -8.53
CA LEU A 638 -12.19 -7.18 -8.80
C LEU A 638 -12.00 -8.70 -8.76
N GLN A 639 -10.90 -9.23 -9.28
CA GLN A 639 -10.57 -10.67 -9.27
C GLN A 639 -10.29 -11.21 -7.86
N ARG A 640 -9.60 -10.45 -7.01
CA ARG A 640 -9.12 -10.93 -5.70
C ARG A 640 -10.11 -10.66 -4.57
N TYR A 641 -10.77 -9.51 -4.59
CA TYR A 641 -11.59 -9.04 -3.46
C TYR A 641 -13.04 -8.74 -3.86
N GLY A 642 -13.26 -8.36 -5.12
CA GLY A 642 -14.59 -8.26 -5.74
C GLY A 642 -15.66 -7.67 -4.84
N ARG A 643 -16.65 -8.47 -4.49
CA ARG A 643 -17.85 -8.13 -3.69
C ARG A 643 -17.58 -7.53 -2.30
N GLU A 644 -16.38 -7.70 -1.73
CA GLU A 644 -16.03 -7.06 -0.44
C GLU A 644 -15.62 -5.58 -0.60
N ILE A 645 -15.05 -5.20 -1.74
CA ILE A 645 -14.60 -3.82 -1.98
C ILE A 645 -15.44 -3.10 -3.03
N TRP A 646 -16.05 -3.85 -3.97
CA TRP A 646 -16.92 -3.35 -5.03
C TRP A 646 -18.38 -3.52 -4.65
N ARG A 647 -18.97 -2.47 -4.09
CA ARG A 647 -20.36 -2.47 -3.58
C ARG A 647 -21.20 -1.40 -4.30
N GLU A 648 -22.27 -0.93 -3.65
CA GLU A 648 -23.31 -0.07 -4.22
C GLU A 648 -22.76 1.17 -4.95
N TYR A 649 -21.88 1.91 -4.29
CA TYR A 649 -21.30 3.17 -4.81
C TYR A 649 -19.89 2.99 -5.42
N GLY A 650 -19.54 1.76 -5.81
CA GLY A 650 -18.24 1.43 -6.41
C GLY A 650 -17.26 0.90 -5.37
N PHE A 651 -15.98 1.25 -5.51
CA PHE A 651 -14.92 0.85 -4.57
C PHE A 651 -15.07 1.55 -3.21
N THR A 652 -14.99 0.79 -2.12
CA THR A 652 -14.94 1.31 -0.73
C THR A 652 -13.68 2.13 -0.45
N SER A 653 -13.70 2.98 0.59
CA SER A 653 -12.59 3.87 0.97
C SER A 653 -11.26 3.12 1.15
N GLY A 654 -11.25 1.99 1.86
CA GLY A 654 -10.04 1.18 2.06
C GLY A 654 -10.29 -0.26 2.51
N PHE A 655 -9.27 -1.11 2.37
CA PHE A 655 -9.28 -2.49 2.85
C PHE A 655 -7.88 -2.99 3.25
N ASN A 656 -7.82 -3.93 4.18
CA ASN A 656 -6.62 -4.60 4.68
C ASN A 656 -6.94 -6.10 4.89
N PRO A 657 -6.61 -6.98 3.93
CA PRO A 657 -6.97 -8.39 4.00
C PRO A 657 -6.19 -9.16 5.08
N ASP A 658 -5.02 -8.67 5.50
CA ASP A 658 -4.14 -9.34 6.48
C ASP A 658 -4.77 -9.41 7.88
N ILE A 659 -5.76 -8.55 8.15
CA ILE A 659 -6.53 -8.51 9.41
C ILE A 659 -8.05 -8.64 9.19
N ASP A 660 -8.46 -9.14 8.02
CA ASP A 660 -9.86 -9.27 7.58
C ASP A 660 -10.70 -7.99 7.68
N TRP A 661 -10.10 -6.83 7.41
CA TRP A 661 -10.79 -5.54 7.45
C TRP A 661 -11.09 -5.03 6.05
N TYR A 662 -12.36 -4.72 5.81
CA TYR A 662 -12.84 -4.08 4.59
C TYR A 662 -13.78 -2.97 5.04
N SER A 663 -13.48 -1.72 4.66
CA SER A 663 -14.42 -0.63 4.97
C SER A 663 -15.78 -0.96 4.33
N ARG A 664 -16.85 -0.58 5.03
CA ARG A 664 -18.21 -0.62 4.49
C ARG A 664 -18.63 0.74 3.93
N ASP A 665 -17.72 1.70 4.03
CA ASP A 665 -18.03 3.10 3.92
C ASP A 665 -17.38 3.76 2.70
N TYR A 666 -17.96 4.89 2.34
CA TYR A 666 -17.59 5.73 1.22
C TYR A 666 -17.39 7.16 1.69
N THR A 667 -16.23 7.71 1.38
CA THR A 667 -15.86 9.10 1.67
C THR A 667 -15.97 9.93 0.39
N GLY A 668 -16.60 11.09 0.45
CA GLY A 668 -17.00 11.83 -0.74
C GLY A 668 -15.84 12.29 -1.62
N ILE A 669 -14.70 12.64 -1.04
CA ILE A 669 -13.49 13.01 -1.80
C ILE A 669 -12.86 11.79 -2.50
N ASP A 670 -12.85 10.60 -1.87
CA ASP A 670 -12.36 9.34 -2.44
C ASP A 670 -13.21 8.89 -3.64
N VAL A 671 -14.54 9.04 -3.54
CA VAL A 671 -15.47 8.73 -4.64
C VAL A 671 -15.35 9.77 -5.75
N GLY A 672 -15.30 11.06 -5.37
CA GLY A 672 -15.24 12.19 -6.28
C GLY A 672 -14.05 12.17 -7.22
N ILE A 673 -12.85 11.93 -6.69
CA ILE A 673 -11.63 11.87 -7.49
C ILE A 673 -11.67 10.73 -8.52
N GLN A 674 -12.27 9.57 -8.17
CA GLN A 674 -12.45 8.46 -9.10
C GLN A 674 -13.41 8.83 -10.24
N VAL A 675 -14.57 9.38 -9.92
CA VAL A 675 -15.58 9.78 -10.91
C VAL A 675 -15.00 10.77 -11.92
N ILE A 676 -14.34 11.83 -11.44
CA ILE A 676 -13.79 12.87 -12.30
C ILE A 676 -12.61 12.35 -13.13
N MET A 677 -11.65 11.64 -12.54
CA MET A 677 -10.46 11.18 -13.26
C MET A 677 -10.79 10.08 -14.28
N VAL A 678 -11.69 9.14 -13.96
CA VAL A 678 -12.14 8.13 -14.94
C VAL A 678 -12.95 8.78 -16.05
N GLN A 679 -13.82 9.76 -15.76
CA GLN A 679 -14.50 10.54 -16.80
C GLN A 679 -13.51 11.26 -17.73
N ASN A 680 -12.49 11.90 -17.16
CA ASN A 680 -11.46 12.60 -17.93
C ASN A 680 -10.63 11.66 -18.81
N TYR A 681 -10.35 10.43 -18.36
CA TYR A 681 -9.76 9.39 -19.21
C TYR A 681 -10.67 8.99 -20.38
N LEU A 682 -11.97 8.82 -20.13
CA LEU A 682 -12.92 8.35 -21.13
C LEU A 682 -13.16 9.35 -22.27
N ASP A 683 -13.25 10.65 -22.00
CA ASP A 683 -13.57 11.67 -23.02
C ASP A 683 -13.04 13.09 -22.75
N ASN A 684 -12.26 13.30 -21.69
CA ASN A 684 -11.73 14.62 -21.27
C ASN A 684 -12.80 15.65 -20.90
N PHE A 685 -14.05 15.25 -20.61
CA PHE A 685 -15.17 16.17 -20.43
C PHE A 685 -14.93 17.27 -19.38
N VAL A 686 -14.44 16.93 -18.18
CA VAL A 686 -14.25 17.92 -17.10
C VAL A 686 -13.11 18.87 -17.45
N TRP A 687 -11.98 18.38 -17.96
CA TRP A 687 -10.89 19.21 -18.47
C TRP A 687 -11.34 20.18 -19.57
N ASN A 688 -12.03 19.67 -20.61
CA ASN A 688 -12.55 20.46 -21.73
C ASN A 688 -13.56 21.53 -21.31
N LEU A 689 -14.16 21.38 -20.13
CA LEU A 689 -15.16 22.28 -19.56
C LEU A 689 -14.50 23.30 -18.60
N PHE A 690 -13.76 22.83 -17.61
CA PHE A 690 -13.14 23.67 -16.58
C PHE A 690 -12.09 24.63 -17.17
N MET A 691 -11.29 24.16 -18.14
CA MET A 691 -10.27 24.97 -18.81
C MET A 691 -10.85 26.10 -19.68
N ARG A 692 -12.19 26.21 -19.80
CA ARG A 692 -12.87 27.37 -20.41
C ARG A 692 -12.89 28.58 -19.49
N ASN A 693 -12.70 28.42 -18.19
CA ASN A 693 -12.68 29.52 -17.22
C ASN A 693 -11.50 30.47 -17.50
N ASP A 694 -11.78 31.74 -17.77
CA ASP A 694 -10.74 32.75 -18.03
C ASP A 694 -9.87 33.03 -16.80
N TYR A 695 -10.43 32.87 -15.59
CA TYR A 695 -9.70 32.97 -14.32
C TYR A 695 -8.50 31.99 -14.27
N ILE A 696 -8.72 30.73 -14.64
CA ILE A 696 -7.68 29.68 -14.65
C ILE A 696 -6.66 29.90 -15.76
N LYS A 697 -7.10 30.27 -16.98
CA LYS A 697 -6.18 30.63 -18.07
C LYS A 697 -5.26 31.79 -17.68
N ASN A 698 -5.82 32.80 -17.02
CA ASN A 698 -5.04 33.94 -16.50
C ASN A 698 -4.08 33.51 -15.40
N ALA A 699 -4.53 32.69 -14.44
CA ALA A 699 -3.70 32.18 -13.35
C ALA A 699 -2.50 31.36 -13.86
N MET A 700 -2.71 30.43 -14.81
CA MET A 700 -1.64 29.64 -15.41
C MET A 700 -0.64 30.52 -16.17
N ARG A 701 -1.11 31.53 -16.89
CA ARG A 701 -0.24 32.55 -17.52
C ARG A 701 0.57 33.34 -16.49
N LEU A 702 -0.01 33.69 -15.33
CA LEU A 702 0.67 34.40 -14.25
C LEU A 702 1.71 33.50 -13.52
N ALA A 703 1.40 32.22 -13.34
CA ALA A 703 2.32 31.20 -12.82
C ALA A 703 3.47 30.85 -13.80
N GLY A 704 3.36 31.28 -15.07
CA GLY A 704 4.40 31.11 -16.09
C GLY A 704 4.34 29.77 -16.84
N PHE A 705 3.16 29.14 -16.92
CA PHE A 705 2.96 27.96 -17.74
C PHE A 705 3.08 28.27 -19.25
N VAL A 706 3.70 27.35 -19.97
CA VAL A 706 3.82 27.32 -21.44
C VAL A 706 3.41 25.96 -21.97
N GLU A 707 3.04 25.89 -23.25
CA GLU A 707 2.73 24.61 -23.92
C GLU A 707 4.01 23.84 -24.29
N GLY A 708 3.93 22.51 -24.21
CA GLY A 708 5.02 21.57 -24.41
C GLY A 708 5.22 20.65 -23.19
N THR A 709 5.93 19.54 -23.39
CA THR A 709 6.46 18.69 -22.32
C THR A 709 7.97 18.83 -22.24
N LEU A 710 8.56 18.53 -21.08
CA LEU A 710 10.01 18.56 -20.92
C LEU A 710 10.68 17.36 -21.62
N GLU A 711 11.82 17.60 -22.26
CA GLU A 711 12.52 16.57 -23.03
C GLU A 711 12.83 15.31 -22.21
N ASN A 712 12.81 14.16 -22.89
CA ASN A 712 13.13 12.84 -22.32
C ASN A 712 12.25 12.39 -21.13
N GLY A 713 11.05 12.96 -20.97
CA GLY A 713 10.11 12.60 -19.90
C GLY A 713 10.57 13.06 -18.52
N ARG A 714 11.27 14.20 -18.45
CA ARG A 714 11.65 14.83 -17.18
C ARG A 714 10.42 15.47 -16.52
N ALA A 715 10.26 15.28 -15.21
CA ALA A 715 9.24 16.02 -14.46
C ALA A 715 9.69 17.46 -14.12
N VAL A 716 11.00 17.71 -14.05
CA VAL A 716 11.56 19.00 -13.59
C VAL A 716 12.55 19.59 -14.59
N THR A 717 12.59 20.92 -14.67
CA THR A 717 13.54 21.63 -15.54
C THR A 717 14.99 21.36 -15.12
N VAL A 718 15.93 21.49 -16.06
CA VAL A 718 17.35 21.25 -15.79
C VAL A 718 17.88 22.30 -14.80
N GLU A 719 17.41 23.53 -14.96
CA GLU A 719 17.69 24.69 -14.11
C GLU A 719 17.22 24.46 -12.67
N TYR A 720 16.00 23.94 -12.49
CA TYR A 720 15.48 23.65 -11.16
C TYR A 720 16.19 22.47 -10.49
N GLU A 721 16.44 21.38 -11.23
CA GLU A 721 17.23 20.25 -10.72
C GLU A 721 18.64 20.70 -10.29
N GLN A 722 19.35 21.47 -11.12
CA GLN A 722 20.68 21.99 -10.78
C GLN A 722 20.65 22.93 -9.56
N LYS A 723 19.62 23.78 -9.43
CA LYS A 723 19.43 24.63 -8.25
C LYS A 723 19.24 23.80 -6.98
N TYR A 724 18.46 22.73 -7.03
CA TYR A 724 18.11 21.89 -5.88
C TYR A 724 19.21 20.87 -5.49
N LEU A 725 19.96 20.37 -6.48
CA LEU A 725 21.10 19.46 -6.30
C LEU A 725 22.42 20.18 -6.05
N LYS A 726 22.46 21.52 -6.05
CA LYS A 726 23.66 22.30 -5.75
C LYS A 726 24.27 21.82 -4.42
N PRO A 727 25.57 21.45 -4.38
CA PRO A 727 26.20 20.96 -3.16
C PRO A 727 26.03 21.94 -2.00
N VAL A 728 25.54 21.40 -0.90
CA VAL A 728 25.47 22.08 0.40
C VAL A 728 26.87 22.03 1.02
N GLU A 729 27.27 23.07 1.73
CA GLU A 729 28.51 23.06 2.50
C GLU A 729 28.46 21.94 3.55
N VAL A 730 29.34 20.95 3.41
CA VAL A 730 29.41 19.81 4.34
C VAL A 730 30.10 20.30 5.61
N LYS A 731 29.30 20.59 6.65
CA LYS A 731 29.84 20.83 7.99
C LYS A 731 30.46 19.54 8.53
N GLU A 732 31.68 19.61 9.03
CA GLU A 732 32.34 18.52 9.76
C GLU A 732 32.37 18.87 11.25
N THR A 733 32.24 17.87 12.11
CA THR A 733 32.46 17.98 13.55
C THR A 733 33.08 16.69 14.10
N ILE A 734 33.49 16.70 15.37
CA ILE A 734 34.22 15.59 16.00
C ILE A 734 33.48 15.02 17.21
N ALA A 735 33.67 13.71 17.44
CA ALA A 735 33.43 13.10 18.72
C ALA A 735 34.78 12.79 19.37
N SER A 736 35.09 13.50 20.44
CA SER A 736 36.29 13.25 21.25
C SER A 736 36.11 11.98 22.08
N LYS A 737 37.20 11.28 22.43
CA LYS A 737 37.15 10.21 23.44
C LYS A 737 36.53 10.74 24.73
N ALA A 738 35.47 10.06 25.18
CA ALA A 738 34.75 10.40 26.39
C ALA A 738 35.68 10.30 27.61
N PRO A 739 35.64 11.26 28.55
CA PRO A 739 36.29 11.09 29.83
C PRO A 739 35.74 9.84 30.55
N PRO A 740 36.51 9.16 31.42
CA PRO A 740 36.11 7.90 32.07
C PRO A 740 34.86 7.96 32.97
N THR A 741 34.20 9.11 33.02
CA THR A 741 33.18 9.49 33.99
C THR A 741 31.94 10.12 33.37
N ILE A 742 31.73 10.10 32.03
CA ILE A 742 30.46 10.61 31.45
C ILE A 742 29.27 9.91 32.11
N LYS A 743 28.39 10.70 32.70
CA LYS A 743 27.12 10.25 33.29
C LYS A 743 25.98 10.81 32.47
N ILE A 744 25.02 9.95 32.16
CA ILE A 744 23.75 10.38 31.58
C ILE A 744 22.84 10.77 32.74
N ASP A 745 23.01 12.00 33.26
CA ASP A 745 22.25 12.56 34.37
C ASP A 745 21.59 13.92 34.07
N GLY A 746 21.75 14.42 32.84
CA GLY A 746 21.13 15.62 32.30
C GLY A 746 21.98 16.87 32.51
N LEU A 747 23.29 16.75 32.80
CA LEU A 747 24.15 17.87 33.20
C LEU A 747 25.46 17.90 32.39
N LEU A 748 25.73 18.99 31.68
CA LEU A 748 26.93 19.13 30.83
C LEU A 748 28.26 19.37 31.60
N SER A 749 28.35 18.97 32.87
CA SER A 749 29.49 19.29 33.73
C SER A 749 30.77 18.49 33.42
N ASP A 750 30.61 17.32 32.82
CA ASP A 750 31.63 16.39 32.35
C ASP A 750 31.90 16.50 30.83
N TRP A 751 31.15 17.36 30.12
CA TRP A 751 31.32 17.68 28.69
C TRP A 751 32.32 18.82 28.43
N SER A 752 33.14 19.20 29.43
CA SER A 752 34.00 20.40 29.36
C SER A 752 35.06 20.38 28.25
N GLU A 753 35.46 19.19 27.78
CA GLU A 753 36.45 18.99 26.71
C GLU A 753 35.80 18.73 25.33
N ALA A 754 34.46 18.73 25.24
CA ALA A 754 33.75 18.41 24.00
C ALA A 754 33.59 19.63 23.08
N THR A 755 33.67 19.40 21.77
CA THR A 755 33.40 20.45 20.77
C THR A 755 31.89 20.61 20.61
N PHE A 756 31.38 21.81 20.87
CA PHE A 756 29.96 22.15 20.71
C PHE A 756 29.71 22.89 19.39
N GLU A 757 28.88 22.29 18.55
CA GLU A 757 28.28 22.90 17.37
C GLU A 757 27.04 23.71 17.75
N THR A 758 26.73 24.78 17.01
CA THR A 758 25.58 25.66 17.30
C THR A 758 24.52 25.63 16.20
N VAL A 759 23.26 25.78 16.61
CA VAL A 759 22.08 25.92 15.75
C VAL A 759 21.25 27.10 16.27
N GLY A 760 20.79 27.98 15.38
CA GLY A 760 20.07 29.18 15.81
C GLY A 760 19.07 29.74 14.79
N PRO A 761 18.58 30.97 14.99
CA PRO A 761 17.55 31.64 14.19
C PRO A 761 17.78 31.62 12.67
N GLN A 762 19.04 31.64 12.25
CA GLN A 762 19.46 31.59 10.84
C GLN A 762 19.31 30.20 10.19
N ASP A 763 19.12 29.15 11.00
CA ASP A 763 19.17 27.72 10.61
C ASP A 763 17.77 27.08 10.56
N VAL A 764 16.71 27.88 10.49
CA VAL A 764 15.33 27.41 10.27
C VAL A 764 15.22 26.70 8.91
N VAL A 765 14.62 25.51 8.91
CA VAL A 765 14.41 24.63 7.74
C VAL A 765 12.94 24.22 7.53
N LEU A 766 12.05 24.59 8.46
CA LEU A 766 10.60 24.41 8.39
C LEU A 766 9.92 25.47 9.27
N GLY A 767 8.78 26.00 8.84
CA GLY A 767 7.99 26.96 9.62
C GLY A 767 8.71 28.30 9.85
N SER A 768 8.37 28.99 10.94
CA SER A 768 8.88 30.34 11.22
C SER A 768 9.08 30.63 12.71
N ILE A 769 10.10 31.44 13.00
CA ILE A 769 10.45 31.90 14.34
C ILE A 769 9.90 33.30 14.61
N ARG A 770 9.56 33.58 15.86
CA ARG A 770 8.94 34.85 16.28
C ARG A 770 9.97 35.89 16.69
N SER A 771 9.99 37.02 16.00
CA SER A 771 10.94 38.12 16.26
C SER A 771 10.67 38.89 17.56
N ASP A 772 9.49 38.73 18.17
CA ASP A 772 9.08 39.38 19.42
C ASP A 772 9.37 38.57 20.69
N ILE A 773 9.98 37.38 20.56
CA ILE A 773 10.34 36.46 21.64
C ILE A 773 11.86 36.20 21.59
N GLU A 774 12.48 35.85 22.71
CA GLU A 774 13.87 35.38 22.70
C GLU A 774 13.95 34.08 21.89
N ASN A 775 14.51 34.18 20.67
CA ASN A 775 14.49 33.09 19.70
C ASN A 775 15.26 31.86 20.20
N VAL A 776 14.64 30.70 19.99
CA VAL A 776 15.23 29.38 20.24
C VAL A 776 16.61 29.21 19.62
N ARG A 777 17.50 28.61 20.40
CA ARG A 777 18.87 28.26 20.02
C ARG A 777 19.22 26.92 20.64
N GLY A 778 20.09 26.16 20.01
CA GLY A 778 20.70 25.01 20.64
C GLY A 778 22.17 24.91 20.33
N ARG A 779 22.86 24.13 21.15
CA ARG A 779 24.18 23.60 20.85
C ARG A 779 24.21 22.11 21.13
N PHE A 780 25.00 21.37 20.37
CA PHE A 780 25.18 19.94 20.57
C PHE A 780 26.65 19.54 20.50
N ALA A 781 26.99 18.45 21.16
CA ALA A 781 28.32 17.85 21.13
C ALA A 781 28.21 16.32 21.04
N ALA A 782 29.31 15.69 20.66
CA ALA A 782 29.45 14.23 20.64
C ALA A 782 30.74 13.79 21.34
N ALA A 783 30.72 12.61 21.93
CA ALA A 783 31.88 11.95 22.52
C ALA A 783 31.77 10.42 22.35
N TRP A 784 32.83 9.66 22.55
CA TRP A 784 32.77 8.19 22.39
C TRP A 784 33.65 7.39 23.35
N ASP A 785 33.20 6.19 23.70
CA ASP A 785 34.05 5.15 24.27
C ASP A 785 33.87 3.82 23.53
N LYS A 786 34.48 2.75 24.04
CA LYS A 786 34.39 1.39 23.49
C LYS A 786 32.97 0.78 23.51
N ASN A 787 32.02 1.38 24.22
CA ASN A 787 30.67 0.85 24.45
C ASN A 787 29.59 1.75 23.79
N PHE A 788 29.74 3.07 23.87
CA PHE A 788 28.73 4.06 23.46
C PHE A 788 29.28 5.15 22.55
N LEU A 789 28.44 5.60 21.62
CA LEU A 789 28.44 6.98 21.13
C LEU A 789 27.62 7.81 22.11
N TYR A 790 28.21 8.86 22.66
CA TYR A 790 27.55 9.83 23.52
C TYR A 790 27.16 11.05 22.69
N LEU A 791 25.95 11.57 22.93
CA LEU A 791 25.45 12.82 22.35
C LEU A 791 24.86 13.67 23.47
N ALA A 792 25.08 14.98 23.41
CA ALA A 792 24.45 15.91 24.34
C ALA A 792 24.04 17.20 23.63
N CYS A 793 23.00 17.85 24.16
CA CYS A 793 22.60 19.18 23.73
C CYS A 793 22.15 20.07 24.90
N ASP A 794 22.23 21.37 24.66
CA ASP A 794 21.72 22.45 25.51
C ASP A 794 20.90 23.38 24.61
N VAL A 795 19.60 23.41 24.87
CA VAL A 795 18.61 24.20 24.12
C VAL A 795 18.17 25.35 25.00
N THR A 796 18.37 26.56 24.50
CA THR A 796 17.77 27.78 25.04
C THR A 796 16.41 27.99 24.37
N ASP A 797 15.36 27.92 25.17
CA ASP A 797 13.97 28.18 24.80
C ASP A 797 13.19 28.72 26.01
N THR A 798 12.45 29.82 25.80
CA THR A 798 11.66 30.49 26.83
C THR A 798 10.18 30.04 26.86
N ILE A 799 9.78 29.13 25.97
CA ILE A 799 8.43 28.57 25.84
C ILE A 799 8.48 27.04 25.78
N LEU A 800 9.02 26.40 26.82
CA LEU A 800 9.07 24.94 26.88
C LEU A 800 7.68 24.33 27.14
N VAL A 801 7.07 23.77 26.10
CA VAL A 801 5.82 23.01 26.12
C VAL A 801 6.10 21.55 26.45
N THR A 802 5.24 20.95 27.28
CA THR A 802 5.37 19.58 27.79
C THR A 802 4.00 18.90 27.89
N ASN A 803 3.34 18.74 26.74
CA ASN A 803 1.95 18.27 26.57
C ASN A 803 1.86 16.83 26.01
N ILE A 804 2.96 16.08 25.97
CA ILE A 804 2.96 14.67 25.57
C ILE A 804 2.81 13.76 26.78
N GLU A 805 1.77 12.94 26.79
CA GLU A 805 1.59 11.87 27.77
C GLU A 805 2.65 10.77 27.57
N PRO A 806 3.03 10.01 28.62
CA PRO A 806 4.08 8.98 28.52
C PRO A 806 3.80 7.83 27.54
N ASP A 807 2.59 7.71 27.00
CA ASP A 807 2.20 6.73 25.97
C ASP A 807 2.05 7.34 24.55
N ASP A 808 2.20 8.66 24.35
CA ASP A 808 2.19 9.34 23.04
C ASP A 808 3.60 9.73 22.54
N ILE A 809 4.59 8.88 22.84
CA ILE A 809 6.02 9.07 22.54
C ILE A 809 6.38 9.01 21.04
N HIS A 810 5.40 8.81 20.15
CA HIS A 810 5.59 8.83 18.69
C HIS A 810 5.42 10.22 18.07
N SER A 811 4.88 11.17 18.84
CA SER A 811 4.35 12.42 18.30
C SER A 811 5.25 13.62 18.62
N LEU A 812 6.57 13.50 18.40
CA LEU A 812 7.58 14.49 18.86
C LEU A 812 7.35 15.93 18.36
N TYR A 813 6.65 16.13 17.25
CA TYR A 813 6.26 17.43 16.67
C TYR A 813 5.08 18.09 17.40
N ARG A 814 4.55 17.45 18.44
CA ARG A 814 3.47 17.96 19.30
C ARG A 814 3.96 18.64 20.58
N THR A 815 5.28 18.72 20.78
CA THR A 815 5.94 19.29 21.96
C THR A 815 7.31 19.81 21.53
N ASP A 816 8.01 20.60 22.36
CA ASP A 816 9.42 20.87 22.08
C ASP A 816 10.24 19.60 22.23
N SER A 817 11.12 19.34 21.27
CA SER A 817 11.94 18.14 21.21
C SER A 817 13.16 18.35 20.34
N ILE A 818 14.12 17.44 20.42
CA ILE A 818 15.28 17.41 19.53
C ILE A 818 15.33 16.09 18.77
N GLU A 819 16.05 16.08 17.64
CA GLU A 819 16.44 14.84 16.98
C GLU A 819 17.93 14.86 16.62
N PHE A 820 18.57 13.70 16.75
CA PHE A 820 19.86 13.42 16.13
C PHE A 820 19.65 12.44 14.98
N TYR A 821 20.05 12.84 13.78
CA TYR A 821 20.03 11.99 12.59
C TYR A 821 21.43 11.45 12.34
N ILE A 822 21.61 10.14 12.42
CA ILE A 822 22.89 9.45 12.25
C ILE A 822 22.82 8.59 11.00
N GLN A 823 23.85 8.68 10.15
CA GLN A 823 24.03 7.79 9.00
C GLN A 823 25.35 6.99 9.15
N PRO A 824 25.34 5.84 9.86
CA PRO A 824 26.49 4.96 10.01
C PRO A 824 27.03 4.40 8.68
N ASP A 825 26.13 4.04 7.76
CA ASP A 825 26.46 3.37 6.50
C ASP A 825 27.11 4.27 5.44
N ARG A 826 27.19 5.59 5.68
CA ARG A 826 27.68 6.59 4.72
C ARG A 826 29.12 6.34 4.26
N PHE A 827 29.95 5.82 5.15
CA PHE A 827 31.38 5.57 4.90
C PHE A 827 31.79 4.10 5.16
N VAL A 828 30.93 3.32 5.82
CA VAL A 828 31.17 1.91 6.17
C VAL A 828 30.00 1.05 5.67
N PRO A 829 30.11 0.44 4.48
CA PRO A 829 29.06 -0.42 3.93
C PRO A 829 28.72 -1.59 4.87
N GLY A 830 27.43 -1.84 5.07
CA GLY A 830 26.94 -2.95 5.92
C GLY A 830 26.67 -2.58 7.38
N ALA A 831 26.84 -1.32 7.77
CA ALA A 831 26.37 -0.80 9.07
C ALA A 831 24.83 -0.82 9.17
N ALA A 832 24.26 -0.52 10.35
CA ALA A 832 22.85 -0.78 10.68
C ALA A 832 21.80 0.12 9.98
N GLY A 833 22.15 0.78 8.88
CA GLY A 833 21.32 1.79 8.21
C GLY A 833 21.14 3.06 9.04
N ILE A 834 20.23 3.94 8.62
CA ILE A 834 19.95 5.21 9.30
C ILE A 834 19.46 4.95 10.73
N PHE A 835 20.00 5.72 11.67
CA PHE A 835 19.57 5.76 13.07
C PHE A 835 19.15 7.20 13.41
N LYS A 836 17.85 7.44 13.58
CA LYS A 836 17.31 8.75 14.00
C LYS A 836 16.72 8.60 15.38
N ILE A 837 17.27 9.31 16.37
CA ILE A 837 16.71 9.35 17.72
C ILE A 837 16.08 10.71 17.99
N ALA A 838 14.79 10.70 18.27
CA ALA A 838 14.04 11.83 18.79
C ALA A 838 14.02 11.76 20.32
N ALA A 839 14.25 12.88 20.99
CA ALA A 839 14.16 13.00 22.44
C ALA A 839 13.25 14.17 22.84
N ILE A 840 12.25 13.86 23.66
CA ILE A 840 11.36 14.81 24.31
C ILE A 840 11.97 15.06 25.70
N PRO A 841 12.26 16.32 26.07
CA PRO A 841 12.93 16.63 27.34
C PRO A 841 12.05 16.27 28.54
N PHE A 842 10.73 16.51 28.48
CA PHE A 842 9.78 16.18 29.55
C PHE A 842 8.40 15.80 28.98
N ASP A 843 7.87 14.66 29.40
CA ASP A 843 6.45 14.32 29.31
C ASP A 843 5.62 15.12 30.34
N THR A 844 4.28 14.96 30.31
CA THR A 844 3.35 15.59 31.28
C THR A 844 3.61 15.22 32.75
N LYS A 845 4.44 14.20 33.01
CA LYS A 845 4.86 13.76 34.35
C LYS A 845 6.29 14.17 34.68
N GLY A 846 6.97 14.91 33.80
CA GLY A 846 8.32 15.43 33.99
C GLY A 846 9.45 14.47 33.65
N ASN A 847 9.20 13.35 32.96
CA ASN A 847 10.23 12.38 32.59
C ASN A 847 10.70 12.59 31.14
N PRO A 848 12.00 12.41 30.83
CA PRO A 848 12.45 12.38 29.44
C PRO A 848 11.91 11.15 28.71
N GLN A 849 11.55 11.32 27.44
CA GLN A 849 11.09 10.24 26.56
C GLN A 849 11.91 10.24 25.26
N ALA A 850 12.08 9.08 24.63
CA ALA A 850 12.69 8.99 23.31
C ALA A 850 12.10 7.87 22.46
N CYS A 851 12.19 8.06 21.15
CA CYS A 851 11.81 7.08 20.14
C CYS A 851 12.78 7.13 18.95
N ARG A 852 12.80 6.04 18.17
CA ARG A 852 13.35 6.07 16.81
C ARG A 852 12.27 6.51 15.85
N HIS A 853 12.56 7.48 15.00
CA HIS A 853 11.58 8.16 14.15
C HIS A 853 12.03 8.17 12.69
N GLU A 854 11.17 7.74 11.75
CA GLU A 854 11.44 7.70 10.31
C GLU A 854 12.81 7.09 9.90
N ASP A 855 13.17 5.96 10.53
CA ASP A 855 14.39 5.21 10.22
C ASP A 855 14.11 3.71 9.97
N VAL A 856 15.14 2.86 9.99
CA VAL A 856 15.00 1.43 9.67
C VAL A 856 14.31 0.59 10.75
N ASN A 857 14.16 1.10 11.97
CA ASN A 857 13.51 0.39 13.08
C ASN A 857 12.81 1.39 14.03
N PRO A 858 11.75 2.07 13.55
CA PRO A 858 11.07 3.12 14.29
C PRO A 858 10.25 2.55 15.45
N GLY A 859 10.22 3.26 16.58
CA GLY A 859 9.44 2.84 17.74
C GLY A 859 9.92 3.43 19.08
N PRO A 860 9.23 3.15 20.19
CA PRO A 860 9.64 3.52 21.55
C PRO A 860 11.06 3.05 21.83
N ILE A 861 11.93 3.91 22.37
CA ILE A 861 13.33 3.52 22.61
C ILE A 861 13.44 2.30 23.54
N SER A 862 12.52 2.18 24.50
CA SER A 862 12.34 1.04 25.40
C SER A 862 12.01 -0.29 24.71
N MET A 863 11.53 -0.26 23.47
CA MET A 863 11.25 -1.45 22.65
C MET A 863 12.34 -1.69 21.61
N VAL A 864 12.73 -0.65 20.86
CA VAL A 864 13.61 -0.81 19.68
C VAL A 864 15.10 -0.67 19.98
N ALA A 865 15.47 -0.05 21.11
CA ALA A 865 16.85 0.09 21.56
C ALA A 865 16.98 0.26 23.09
N PRO A 866 16.50 -0.71 23.91
CA PRO A 866 16.35 -0.56 25.37
C PRO A 866 17.63 -0.28 26.17
N GLU A 867 18.82 -0.46 25.58
CA GLU A 867 20.11 -0.14 26.22
C GLU A 867 20.59 1.29 25.92
N VAL A 868 19.86 2.07 25.11
CA VAL A 868 20.07 3.51 24.98
C VAL A 868 19.69 4.19 26.28
N LYS A 869 20.60 5.01 26.80
CA LYS A 869 20.36 5.82 28.01
C LYS A 869 19.97 7.23 27.60
N LEU A 870 19.07 7.82 28.37
CA LEU A 870 18.55 9.17 28.17
C LEU A 870 18.39 9.85 29.53
N ALA A 871 18.80 11.11 29.63
CA ALA A 871 18.49 11.98 30.75
C ALA A 871 18.25 13.41 30.25
N SER A 872 17.49 14.19 31.01
CA SER A 872 17.24 15.60 30.76
C SER A 872 17.21 16.41 32.05
N SER A 873 17.49 17.71 31.96
CA SER A 873 17.30 18.65 33.05
C SER A 873 16.82 20.01 32.54
N ARG A 874 16.10 20.76 33.37
CA ARG A 874 15.68 22.12 33.04
C ARG A 874 16.82 23.09 33.34
N THR A 875 17.12 23.98 32.40
CA THR A 875 18.01 25.12 32.64
C THR A 875 17.19 26.34 33.07
N SER A 876 17.83 27.48 33.29
CA SER A 876 17.16 28.75 33.59
C SER A 876 16.20 29.24 32.49
N ASN A 877 16.39 28.76 31.26
CA ASN A 877 15.82 29.30 30.03
C ASN A 877 15.79 28.23 28.93
N GLY A 878 15.42 26.99 29.28
CA GLY A 878 15.34 25.86 28.35
C GLY A 878 15.67 24.52 29.01
N TYR A 879 16.41 23.65 28.31
CA TYR A 879 16.69 22.28 28.73
C TYR A 879 18.01 21.71 28.20
N VAL A 880 18.58 20.77 28.95
CA VAL A 880 19.69 19.90 28.52
C VAL A 880 19.16 18.49 28.30
N ILE A 881 19.70 17.79 27.30
CA ILE A 881 19.50 16.35 27.09
C ILE A 881 20.86 15.68 26.89
N GLU A 882 21.00 14.49 27.47
CA GLU A 882 22.13 13.58 27.24
C GLU A 882 21.64 12.21 26.78
N ILE A 883 22.38 11.60 25.85
CA ILE A 883 22.08 10.31 25.25
C ILE A 883 23.35 9.46 25.18
N ALA A 884 23.27 8.18 25.56
CA ALA A 884 24.31 7.20 25.26
C ALA A 884 23.74 6.08 24.39
N ILE A 885 24.28 5.93 23.17
CA ILE A 885 23.84 4.96 22.16
C ILE A 885 24.86 3.82 22.06
N PRO A 886 24.50 2.57 22.44
CA PRO A 886 25.37 1.42 22.22
C PRO A 886 25.73 1.22 20.75
N TRP A 887 27.03 1.03 20.47
CA TRP A 887 27.58 0.89 19.11
C TRP A 887 26.88 -0.17 18.25
N LYS A 888 26.40 -1.26 18.87
CA LYS A 888 25.65 -2.33 18.21
C LYS A 888 24.38 -1.85 17.48
N TYR A 889 23.75 -0.75 17.91
CA TYR A 889 22.57 -0.20 17.23
C TYR A 889 22.91 0.66 16.01
N LEU A 890 24.17 1.07 15.88
CA LEU A 890 24.72 1.76 14.71
C LEU A 890 25.39 0.77 13.74
N GLY A 891 25.71 -0.45 14.19
CA GLY A 891 26.38 -1.47 13.37
C GLY A 891 27.81 -1.09 13.02
N LEU A 892 28.49 -0.36 13.90
CA LEU A 892 29.88 0.09 13.74
C LEU A 892 30.73 -0.41 14.92
N GLU A 893 31.99 -0.74 14.63
CA GLU A 893 33.01 -0.93 15.67
C GLU A 893 33.70 0.42 15.98
N PRO A 894 33.81 0.83 17.25
CA PRO A 894 34.36 2.13 17.61
C PRO A 894 35.88 2.17 17.46
N ALA A 895 36.36 3.04 16.57
CA ALA A 895 37.79 3.32 16.40
C ALA A 895 38.03 4.79 16.00
N GLU A 896 39.22 5.29 16.35
CA GLU A 896 39.69 6.62 15.94
C GLU A 896 39.76 6.71 14.41
N GLY A 897 39.24 7.79 13.83
CA GLY A 897 39.10 7.98 12.39
C GLY A 897 37.82 7.43 11.76
N VAL A 898 36.97 6.69 12.51
CA VAL A 898 35.64 6.29 12.01
C VAL A 898 34.79 7.54 11.71
N LYS A 899 34.14 7.55 10.54
CA LYS A 899 33.27 8.63 10.08
C LYS A 899 31.83 8.14 9.90
N MET A 900 30.86 9.01 10.20
CA MET A 900 29.43 8.79 9.94
C MET A 900 28.75 10.10 9.54
N GLY A 901 27.58 10.03 8.90
CA GLY A 901 26.73 11.21 8.74
C GLY A 901 26.11 11.61 10.07
N LEU A 902 26.04 12.92 10.36
CA LEU A 902 25.37 13.46 11.54
C LEU A 902 24.60 14.75 11.19
N ASN A 903 23.39 14.88 11.72
CA ASN A 903 22.68 16.14 11.81
C ASN A 903 21.96 16.26 13.17
N PHE A 904 21.72 17.49 13.61
CA PHE A 904 20.96 17.81 14.82
C PHE A 904 19.83 18.77 14.46
N THR A 905 18.63 18.50 14.95
CA THR A 905 17.44 19.36 14.78
C THR A 905 16.78 19.68 16.12
N ILE A 906 16.06 20.80 16.13
CA ILE A 906 15.23 21.24 17.25
C ILE A 906 13.82 21.48 16.69
N GLN A 907 12.84 20.74 17.19
CA GLN A 907 11.42 21.05 16.99
C GLN A 907 11.01 22.07 18.04
N ASN A 908 10.46 23.21 17.61
CA ASN A 908 10.09 24.32 18.48
C ASN A 908 8.59 24.64 18.38
N THR A 909 7.99 25.03 19.49
CA THR A 909 6.67 25.68 19.53
C THR A 909 6.68 27.03 20.28
N TYR A 910 5.59 27.77 20.16
CA TYR A 910 5.30 28.98 20.93
C TYR A 910 3.91 28.92 21.61
N ILE A 911 3.24 27.76 21.59
CA ILE A 911 1.87 27.57 22.09
C ILE A 911 1.94 27.17 23.57
N ARG A 912 2.05 28.16 24.46
CA ARG A 912 2.23 27.96 25.93
C ARG A 912 1.20 27.03 26.57
N ASP A 913 -0.06 27.20 26.19
CA ASP A 913 -1.23 26.56 26.82
C ASP A 913 -1.76 25.41 25.94
N ALA A 914 -0.85 24.62 25.37
CA ALA A 914 -1.15 23.48 24.51
C ALA A 914 -1.89 22.36 25.27
N GLU A 915 -2.99 21.86 24.71
CA GLU A 915 -3.70 20.71 25.27
C GLU A 915 -2.88 19.41 25.09
N PRO A 916 -3.09 18.39 25.95
CA PRO A 916 -2.41 17.11 25.81
C PRO A 916 -2.61 16.46 24.43
N GLY A 917 -1.52 16.21 23.71
CA GLY A 917 -1.56 15.64 22.36
C GLY A 917 -1.97 16.60 21.23
N GLU A 918 -2.04 17.92 21.48
CA GLU A 918 -2.24 18.94 20.45
C GLU A 918 -1.02 19.04 19.50
N TYR A 919 -1.24 19.26 18.20
CA TYR A 919 -0.13 19.60 17.28
C TYR A 919 0.26 21.06 17.44
N VAL A 920 1.54 21.32 17.77
CA VAL A 920 1.99 22.68 18.13
C VAL A 920 3.28 23.15 17.48
N ARG A 921 4.01 22.32 16.72
CA ARG A 921 5.28 22.76 16.10
C ARG A 921 5.08 23.99 15.21
N THR A 922 5.82 25.05 15.53
CA THR A 922 5.83 26.32 14.77
C THR A 922 7.07 26.48 13.90
N ALA A 923 8.19 25.84 14.28
CA ALA A 923 9.43 25.87 13.53
C ALA A 923 10.23 24.58 13.74
N MET A 924 11.12 24.27 12.79
CA MET A 924 12.25 23.36 13.01
C MET A 924 13.55 24.05 12.61
N LEU A 925 14.55 23.97 13.47
CA LEU A 925 15.91 24.41 13.22
C LEU A 925 16.79 23.17 12.94
N SER A 926 17.83 23.32 12.11
CA SER A 926 18.73 22.21 11.78
C SER A 926 20.17 22.69 11.54
N TRP A 927 21.15 22.02 12.15
CA TRP A 927 22.58 22.32 11.96
C TRP A 927 22.97 22.34 10.48
N ILE A 928 22.41 21.44 9.68
CA ILE A 928 22.46 21.50 8.23
C ILE A 928 21.19 22.16 7.70
N ARG A 929 21.33 23.41 7.23
CA ARG A 929 20.22 24.22 6.72
C ARG A 929 19.85 23.83 5.29
N VAL A 930 19.02 22.79 5.15
CA VAL A 930 18.57 22.25 3.86
C VAL A 930 17.07 21.95 3.91
N PRO A 931 16.29 22.32 2.87
CA PRO A 931 14.94 21.83 2.66
C PRO A 931 14.80 20.32 2.80
N VAL A 932 13.84 19.87 3.60
CA VAL A 932 13.54 18.44 3.82
C VAL A 932 14.77 17.66 4.31
N VAL A 933 15.61 18.27 5.16
CA VAL A 933 16.87 17.67 5.66
C VAL A 933 16.67 16.28 6.27
N TRP A 934 15.54 16.02 6.93
CA TRP A 934 15.18 14.72 7.52
C TRP A 934 15.09 13.57 6.51
N ALA A 935 14.83 13.88 5.22
CA ALA A 935 14.79 12.92 4.12
C ALA A 935 16.07 12.92 3.26
N ARG A 936 17.10 13.70 3.60
CA ARG A 936 18.32 13.88 2.79
C ARG A 936 19.61 13.46 3.51
N PRO A 937 19.78 12.17 3.88
CA PRO A 937 20.93 11.68 4.64
C PRO A 937 22.28 12.01 4.00
N SER A 938 22.35 11.97 2.66
CA SER A 938 23.54 12.34 1.89
C SER A 938 23.98 13.80 2.06
N THR A 939 23.11 14.69 2.54
CA THR A 939 23.40 16.10 2.82
C THR A 939 23.78 16.39 4.27
N TRP A 940 23.60 15.45 5.20
CA TRP A 940 23.97 15.64 6.60
C TRP A 940 25.47 15.94 6.75
N GLY A 941 25.85 16.55 7.86
CA GLY A 941 27.25 16.80 8.18
C GLY A 941 28.01 15.50 8.46
N VAL A 942 29.29 15.62 8.77
CA VAL A 942 30.16 14.46 9.04
C VAL A 942 30.65 14.51 10.48
N LEU A 943 30.38 13.46 11.24
CA LEU A 943 30.99 13.22 12.55
C LEU A 943 32.22 12.32 12.36
N THR A 944 33.36 12.72 12.91
CA THR A 944 34.59 11.90 12.94
C THR A 944 34.97 11.57 14.38
N LEU A 945 35.27 10.30 14.68
CA LEU A 945 35.79 9.90 15.99
C LEU A 945 37.28 10.27 16.11
N THR A 946 37.65 10.93 17.22
CA THR A 946 39.02 11.38 17.56
C THR A 946 39.42 10.94 18.96
#